data_AF-A0A344UMD1-F1
#
_entry.id   AF-A0A344UMD1-F1
#
_cell.length_a   1.000
_cell.length_b   1.000
_cell.length_c   1.000
_cell.angle_alpha   90.00
_cell.angle_beta   90.00
_cell.angle_gamma   90.00
#
_symmetry.space_group_name_H-M   'P 1'
#
loop_
_entity.id
_entity.type
_entity.pdbx_description
1 polymer ?
#
loop_
_entity_poly.entity_id
_entity_poly.type
_entity_poly.pdbx_seq_one_letter_code
_entity_poly.pdbx_strand_id
1 'polypeptide(L)'
;MIEFSSLQSFQRADAGARSQILAEGRFAVAGREFLVQADQQTIRQATPEAAAFHQGASSALDGRGQSWLPQLQSALFPQPSQLAGRLEANLSALPLTLLKPDDQAFLASTGRKFAGISIDRPSQALSQVRDAFQSVIARADESSLRQLDQSLERWQQDKPKEFANRGQHAAGLRREIAQVISHLQAERAKAAGLHGISLPPAVASQFADKVAFDGIGRVMGLKTELGAGEIEQLQNRQTTSLTRLNAAGERTAPKTENASLVAFVDALRQDGGATALSLADRAQGLWLSGQVNTQQSIELYQDAVRQLSGQPHLAGLAESLLADAGKEKTTGQYLDNLFGRYFDSEFAHALVERPSDAALSTSAQIGDALVKAFDSYFEQLPINDADRAKRLDSKMEAFAKAISKDTRPWFSEVPELTRFLAQPSHANFQAMMGKVDNGFDMIKVPFLAVKMAITEGMGLNMADWKRAGDRFYTDHITKARSTSEVVSENEDRSIKVTLKEQQTRGYGTLLPHQQVEQQRHDGFLSGRNVAAGRILTPGKETAFERNALSQGQSVVTGASGSTNIMVHLNQHLAGELDGFSPEQAYLNTLAFLVFDGGHSVNESLSVYQALAETGDKRAEVLQNYTADYRDLIKLAPAGSQESVEQALAAAFDKTVDLNRQLQS
;
A
#
# COMPACT_ATOMS: atom_id res chain seq x y z
N MET A 1 -8.77 -42.57 8.46
CA MET A 1 -9.58 -41.49 9.06
C MET A 1 -10.81 -42.15 9.61
N ILE A 2 -11.04 -42.06 10.92
CA ILE A 2 -12.25 -42.63 11.53
C ILE A 2 -13.41 -41.66 11.33
N GLU A 3 -14.55 -42.19 10.88
CA GLU A 3 -15.79 -41.44 10.74
C GLU A 3 -16.85 -41.92 11.72
N PHE A 4 -17.45 -40.96 12.43
CA PHE A 4 -18.54 -41.18 13.36
C PHE A 4 -19.83 -40.64 12.76
N SER A 5 -20.88 -41.46 12.77
CA SER A 5 -22.19 -41.06 12.25
C SER A 5 -22.85 -39.89 13.02
N SER A 6 -22.44 -39.64 14.27
CA SER A 6 -22.93 -38.53 15.10
C SER A 6 -21.98 -38.21 16.25
N LEU A 7 -22.17 -37.05 16.90
CA LEU A 7 -21.46 -36.68 18.12
C LEU A 7 -21.65 -37.70 19.26
N GLN A 8 -22.80 -38.37 19.33
CA GLN A 8 -23.06 -39.41 20.32
C GLN A 8 -22.27 -40.70 20.04
N SER A 9 -22.07 -41.08 18.78
CA SER A 9 -21.23 -42.23 18.45
C SER A 9 -19.75 -41.94 18.68
N PHE A 10 -19.31 -40.70 18.44
CA PHE A 10 -17.99 -40.21 18.83
C PHE A 10 -17.76 -40.26 20.35
N GLN A 11 -18.73 -39.80 21.15
CA GLN A 11 -18.65 -39.84 22.62
C GLN A 11 -18.59 -41.27 23.20
N ARG A 12 -19.05 -42.26 22.45
CA ARG A 12 -19.03 -43.69 22.81
C ARG A 12 -17.88 -44.48 22.17
N ALA A 13 -16.96 -43.80 21.48
CA ALA A 13 -15.81 -44.44 20.84
C ALA A 13 -15.08 -45.35 21.83
N ASP A 14 -14.75 -46.57 21.40
CA ASP A 14 -13.99 -47.53 22.21
C ASP A 14 -12.50 -47.16 22.27
N ALA A 15 -11.73 -47.91 23.06
CA ALA A 15 -10.30 -47.66 23.23
C ALA A 15 -9.50 -47.78 21.92
N GLY A 16 -9.93 -48.63 20.99
CA GLY A 16 -9.29 -48.80 19.69
C GLY A 16 -9.49 -47.57 18.81
N ALA A 17 -10.73 -47.09 18.71
CA ALA A 17 -11.06 -45.87 17.97
C ALA A 17 -10.36 -44.63 18.55
N ARG A 18 -10.25 -44.53 19.88
CA ARG A 18 -9.53 -43.41 20.55
C ARG A 18 -8.04 -43.39 20.22
N SER A 19 -7.39 -44.56 20.25
CA SER A 19 -5.95 -44.69 19.94
C SER A 19 -5.65 -44.30 18.48
N GLN A 20 -6.52 -44.69 17.56
CA GLN A 20 -6.37 -44.38 16.15
C GLN A 20 -6.62 -42.90 15.82
N ILE A 21 -7.53 -42.20 16.54
CA ILE A 21 -7.71 -40.74 16.39
C ILE A 21 -6.44 -39.99 16.78
N LEU A 22 -5.78 -40.40 17.87
CA LEU A 22 -4.51 -39.80 18.31
C LEU A 22 -3.37 -40.08 17.32
N ALA A 23 -3.35 -41.27 16.71
CA ALA A 23 -2.34 -41.64 15.72
C ALA A 23 -2.51 -40.87 14.39
N GLU A 24 -3.75 -40.66 13.95
CA GLU A 24 -4.03 -40.05 12.65
C GLU A 24 -4.15 -38.52 12.69
N GLY A 25 -4.41 -37.92 13.87
CA GLY A 25 -4.52 -36.47 14.06
C GLY A 25 -5.74 -35.83 13.39
N ARG A 26 -6.67 -36.64 12.85
CA ARG A 26 -7.89 -36.21 12.17
C ARG A 26 -8.99 -37.26 12.24
N PHE A 27 -10.23 -36.83 12.31
CA PHE A 27 -11.43 -37.69 12.32
C PHE A 27 -12.64 -36.93 11.76
N ALA A 28 -13.71 -37.64 11.38
CA ALA A 28 -14.93 -37.02 10.88
C ALA A 28 -16.13 -37.35 11.77
N VAL A 29 -17.06 -36.39 11.91
CA VAL A 29 -18.34 -36.59 12.59
C VAL A 29 -19.47 -36.04 11.72
N ALA A 30 -20.43 -36.90 11.37
CA ALA A 30 -21.57 -36.56 10.51
C ALA A 30 -21.13 -35.85 9.20
N GLY A 31 -20.10 -36.41 8.54
CA GLY A 31 -19.56 -35.88 7.29
C GLY A 31 -18.72 -34.60 7.42
N ARG A 32 -18.46 -34.09 8.64
CA ARG A 32 -17.55 -32.96 8.88
C ARG A 32 -16.21 -33.45 9.42
N GLU A 33 -15.12 -33.09 8.76
CA GLU A 33 -13.75 -33.40 9.19
C GLU A 33 -13.28 -32.43 10.28
N PHE A 34 -12.62 -32.99 11.29
CA PHE A 34 -12.01 -32.29 12.42
C PHE A 34 -10.53 -32.66 12.48
N LEU A 35 -9.69 -31.63 12.57
CA LEU A 35 -8.25 -31.75 12.75
C LEU A 35 -7.89 -31.46 14.20
N VAL A 36 -7.08 -32.33 14.81
CA VAL A 36 -6.48 -32.03 16.12
C VAL A 36 -5.38 -31.01 15.88
N GLN A 37 -5.59 -29.79 16.36
CA GLN A 37 -4.80 -28.60 16.03
C GLN A 37 -3.45 -28.53 16.76
N ALA A 38 -2.70 -29.63 16.75
CA ALA A 38 -1.26 -29.61 17.00
C ALA A 38 -0.56 -29.92 15.68
N ASP A 39 0.58 -29.28 15.44
CA ASP A 39 1.37 -29.47 14.21
C ASP A 39 1.63 -30.96 13.97
N GLN A 40 1.20 -31.47 12.81
CA GLN A 40 1.36 -32.87 12.42
C GLN A 40 2.84 -33.31 12.39
N GLN A 41 3.78 -32.38 12.25
CA GLN A 41 5.22 -32.66 12.39
C GLN A 41 5.62 -32.92 13.85
N THR A 42 5.02 -32.22 14.80
CA THR A 42 5.34 -32.37 16.24
C THR A 42 4.78 -33.67 16.80
N ILE A 43 3.57 -34.08 16.40
CA ILE A 43 2.95 -35.36 16.84
C ILE A 43 3.72 -36.59 16.33
N ARG A 44 4.38 -36.49 15.16
CA ARG A 44 5.05 -37.63 14.51
C ARG A 44 6.52 -37.80 14.90
N GLN A 45 7.11 -36.84 15.62
CA GLN A 45 8.50 -36.90 16.05
C GLN A 45 8.59 -37.38 17.51
N ALA A 46 9.63 -38.15 17.82
CA ALA A 46 9.90 -38.60 19.20
C ALA A 46 10.57 -37.47 20.02
N THR A 47 9.86 -36.35 20.19
CA THR A 47 10.30 -35.22 21.04
C THR A 47 9.69 -35.31 22.45
N PRO A 48 10.32 -34.70 23.46
CA PRO A 48 9.77 -34.64 24.82
C PRO A 48 8.38 -33.98 24.88
N GLU A 49 8.11 -32.98 24.03
CA GLU A 49 6.81 -32.32 23.91
C GLU A 49 5.73 -33.25 23.34
N ALA A 50 6.07 -34.09 22.35
CA ALA A 50 5.17 -35.10 21.81
C ALA A 50 4.85 -36.17 22.85
N ALA A 51 5.84 -36.59 23.64
CA ALA A 51 5.64 -37.54 24.73
C ALA A 51 4.73 -36.97 25.84
N ALA A 52 4.90 -35.70 26.23
CA ALA A 52 4.04 -35.03 27.19
C ALA A 52 2.60 -34.84 26.68
N PHE A 53 2.44 -34.50 25.39
CA PHE A 53 1.14 -34.42 24.72
C PHE A 53 0.43 -35.78 24.70
N HIS A 54 1.11 -36.85 24.29
CA HIS A 54 0.54 -38.20 24.28
C HIS A 54 0.19 -38.69 25.69
N GLN A 55 1.00 -38.36 26.70
CA GLN A 55 0.75 -38.73 28.09
C GLN A 55 -0.44 -37.97 28.70
N GLY A 56 -0.58 -36.68 28.39
CA GLY A 56 -1.73 -35.85 28.79
C GLY A 56 -3.04 -36.27 28.11
N ALA A 57 -2.99 -36.56 26.81
CA ALA A 57 -4.14 -37.03 26.04
C ALA A 57 -4.56 -38.46 26.46
N SER A 58 -3.62 -39.37 26.73
CA SER A 58 -3.92 -40.71 27.25
C SER A 58 -4.56 -40.62 28.65
N SER A 59 -4.01 -39.78 29.54
CA SER A 59 -4.55 -39.60 30.89
C SER A 59 -5.97 -39.01 30.89
N ALA A 60 -6.26 -38.11 29.94
CA ALA A 60 -7.61 -37.57 29.75
C ALA A 60 -8.60 -38.64 29.23
N LEU A 61 -8.15 -39.53 28.33
CA LEU A 61 -8.99 -40.58 27.73
C LEU A 61 -9.24 -41.78 28.66
N ASP A 62 -8.35 -42.02 29.64
CA ASP A 62 -8.47 -43.08 30.65
C ASP A 62 -9.43 -42.73 31.81
N GLY A 63 -9.83 -41.46 31.93
CA GLY A 63 -10.89 -41.02 32.84
C GLY A 63 -12.25 -41.61 32.42
N ARG A 64 -12.71 -42.67 33.08
CA ARG A 64 -14.03 -43.28 32.76
C ARG A 64 -15.17 -42.32 33.09
N GLY A 65 -16.02 -42.02 32.11
CA GLY A 65 -17.29 -41.30 32.30
C GLY A 65 -17.41 -40.02 31.45
N GLN A 66 -18.54 -39.31 31.53
CA GLN A 66 -18.85 -38.11 30.73
C GLN A 66 -17.89 -36.91 30.92
N SER A 67 -16.88 -37.03 31.79
CA SER A 67 -15.94 -35.94 32.15
C SER A 67 -14.66 -35.90 31.33
N TRP A 68 -14.38 -36.87 30.45
CA TRP A 68 -13.13 -36.86 29.67
C TRP A 68 -13.13 -35.78 28.58
N LEU A 69 -14.28 -35.44 27.99
CA LEU A 69 -14.34 -34.46 26.89
C LEU A 69 -13.97 -33.04 27.35
N PRO A 70 -14.47 -32.50 28.49
CA PRO A 70 -14.00 -31.22 29.03
C PRO A 70 -12.53 -31.23 29.45
N GLN A 71 -12.02 -32.36 29.95
CA GLN A 71 -10.61 -32.50 30.35
C GLN A 71 -9.68 -32.57 29.14
N LEU A 72 -10.10 -33.27 28.08
CA LEU A 72 -9.44 -33.26 26.78
C LEU A 72 -9.50 -31.85 26.18
N GLN A 73 -10.62 -31.14 26.29
CA GLN A 73 -10.75 -29.76 25.84
C GLN A 73 -9.83 -28.81 26.60
N SER A 74 -9.68 -28.94 27.92
CA SER A 74 -8.77 -28.09 28.71
C SER A 74 -7.29 -28.42 28.46
N ALA A 75 -6.98 -29.68 28.14
CA ALA A 75 -5.62 -30.11 27.79
C ALA A 75 -5.24 -29.74 26.35
N LEU A 76 -6.19 -29.77 25.42
CA LEU A 76 -6.01 -29.35 24.02
C LEU A 76 -6.15 -27.83 23.82
N PHE A 77 -6.89 -27.14 24.70
CA PHE A 77 -7.20 -25.72 24.64
C PHE A 77 -7.23 -25.11 26.06
N PRO A 78 -6.08 -24.80 26.68
CA PRO A 78 -6.06 -24.12 27.97
C PRO A 78 -6.77 -22.77 27.89
N GLN A 79 -7.47 -22.38 28.97
CA GLN A 79 -8.19 -21.11 29.07
C GLN A 79 -7.23 -19.91 28.84
N PRO A 80 -7.66 -18.83 28.17
CA PRO A 80 -6.79 -17.68 27.82
C PRO A 80 -6.09 -17.03 29.02
N SER A 81 -6.71 -17.10 30.21
CA SER A 81 -6.11 -16.59 31.45
C SER A 81 -4.94 -17.43 31.97
N GLN A 82 -4.79 -18.69 31.54
CA GLN A 82 -3.66 -19.55 31.87
C GLN A 82 -2.54 -19.50 30.82
N LEU A 83 -2.82 -18.98 29.62
CA LEU A 83 -1.82 -18.62 28.60
C LEU A 83 -1.29 -17.18 28.75
N ALA A 84 -1.82 -16.41 29.71
CA ALA A 84 -1.44 -15.02 30.00
C ALA A 84 -0.06 -14.85 30.67
N GLY A 85 0.78 -15.88 30.65
CA GLY A 85 2.13 -15.87 31.19
C GLY A 85 3.19 -15.76 30.10
N ARG A 86 3.31 -14.58 29.48
CA ARG A 86 4.37 -14.17 28.53
C ARG A 86 4.35 -14.92 27.18
N LEU A 87 3.73 -14.29 26.18
CA LEU A 87 3.92 -14.64 24.77
C LEU A 87 5.40 -14.52 24.41
N GLU A 88 5.97 -15.58 23.86
CA GLU A 88 7.34 -15.63 23.35
C GLU A 88 7.29 -15.81 21.83
N ALA A 89 8.07 -15.01 21.11
CA ALA A 89 8.13 -15.10 19.66
C ALA A 89 9.07 -16.22 19.23
N ASN A 90 8.66 -17.02 18.24
CA ASN A 90 9.59 -17.89 17.53
C ASN A 90 10.41 -17.03 16.54
N LEU A 91 11.59 -16.58 16.96
CA LEU A 91 12.47 -15.72 16.17
C LEU A 91 12.84 -16.34 14.80
N SER A 92 12.96 -17.66 14.73
CA SER A 92 13.30 -18.38 13.49
C SER A 92 12.17 -18.38 12.46
N ALA A 93 10.92 -18.14 12.88
CA ALA A 93 9.76 -18.04 12.00
C ALA A 93 9.58 -16.62 11.42
N LEU A 94 10.35 -15.64 11.91
CA LEU A 94 10.29 -14.25 11.48
C LEU A 94 11.43 -13.95 10.49
N PRO A 95 11.20 -13.07 9.49
CA PRO A 95 12.24 -12.70 8.52
C PRO A 95 13.22 -11.70 9.15
N LEU A 96 14.03 -12.18 10.09
CA LEU A 96 15.05 -11.42 10.83
C LEU A 96 16.44 -11.64 10.21
N THR A 97 17.36 -10.73 10.45
CA THR A 97 18.74 -10.80 9.92
C THR A 97 19.80 -10.68 11.02
N LEU A 98 19.50 -10.01 12.13
CA LEU A 98 20.45 -9.77 13.21
C LEU A 98 20.05 -10.46 14.52
N LEU A 99 18.74 -10.59 14.79
CA LEU A 99 18.14 -11.15 16.00
C LEU A 99 17.68 -12.60 15.74
N LYS A 100 18.60 -13.45 15.31
CA LYS A 100 18.36 -14.88 15.03
C LYS A 100 19.04 -15.77 16.07
N PRO A 101 18.41 -16.88 16.50
CA PRO A 101 19.02 -17.78 17.47
C PRO A 101 20.33 -18.43 17.00
N ASP A 102 20.42 -18.70 15.70
CA ASP A 102 21.53 -19.39 15.03
C ASP A 102 22.52 -18.46 14.34
N ASP A 103 22.23 -17.16 14.25
CA ASP A 103 23.10 -16.17 13.63
C ASP A 103 23.65 -15.18 14.66
N GLN A 104 24.97 -15.23 14.84
CA GLN A 104 25.71 -14.35 15.74
C GLN A 104 26.24 -13.11 15.03
N ALA A 105 25.75 -12.76 13.83
CA ALA A 105 26.22 -11.63 13.02
C ALA A 105 26.31 -10.32 13.82
N PHE A 106 25.31 -10.01 14.65
CA PHE A 106 25.37 -8.83 15.51
C PHE A 106 26.50 -8.92 16.54
N LEU A 107 26.59 -10.01 17.32
CA LEU A 107 27.67 -10.19 18.30
C LEU A 107 29.06 -10.19 17.62
N ALA A 108 29.19 -10.86 16.49
CA ALA A 108 30.41 -10.91 15.68
C ALA A 108 30.82 -9.52 15.17
N SER A 109 29.86 -8.69 14.73
CA SER A 109 30.09 -7.30 14.28
C SER A 109 30.58 -6.40 15.42
N THR A 110 30.27 -6.75 16.67
CA THR A 110 30.70 -5.96 17.82
C THR A 110 32.08 -6.36 18.34
N GLY A 111 32.57 -7.56 18.01
CA GLY A 111 33.86 -8.08 18.47
C GLY A 111 35.07 -7.42 17.80
N ARG A 112 36.18 -7.26 18.52
CA ARG A 112 37.45 -6.77 17.96
C ARG A 112 38.45 -7.91 17.69
N LYS A 113 39.03 -7.94 16.48
CA LYS A 113 40.11 -8.85 16.11
C LYS A 113 41.32 -8.08 15.57
N PHE A 114 42.53 -8.52 15.91
CA PHE A 114 43.78 -8.04 15.33
C PHE A 114 44.59 -9.24 14.85
N ALA A 115 44.94 -9.28 13.56
CA ALA A 115 45.66 -10.39 12.93
C ALA A 115 45.05 -11.79 13.22
N GLY A 116 43.71 -11.89 13.24
CA GLY A 116 42.99 -13.14 13.53
C GLY A 116 42.84 -13.47 15.03
N ILE A 117 43.52 -12.76 15.92
CA ILE A 117 43.44 -12.93 17.38
C ILE A 117 42.32 -12.04 17.94
N SER A 118 41.44 -12.61 18.76
CA SER A 118 40.40 -11.85 19.48
C SER A 118 41.05 -10.94 20.53
N ILE A 119 40.85 -9.62 20.39
CA ILE A 119 41.31 -8.59 21.34
C ILE A 119 40.12 -7.86 21.95
N ASP A 120 38.99 -8.55 22.03
CA ASP A 120 37.71 -7.95 22.38
C ASP A 120 37.69 -7.44 23.82
N ARG A 121 37.52 -6.11 23.95
CA ARG A 121 37.40 -5.39 25.23
C ARG A 121 36.23 -4.41 25.10
N PRO A 122 34.97 -4.90 25.15
CA PRO A 122 33.80 -4.04 25.03
C PRO A 122 33.73 -3.06 26.20
N SER A 123 33.14 -1.89 25.97
CA SER A 123 32.74 -1.03 27.09
C SER A 123 31.65 -1.71 27.93
N GLN A 124 31.46 -1.26 29.17
CA GLN A 124 30.37 -1.75 30.02
C GLN A 124 29.00 -1.63 29.34
N ALA A 125 28.75 -0.53 28.62
CA ALA A 125 27.51 -0.32 27.90
C ALA A 125 27.34 -1.29 26.71
N LEU A 126 28.42 -1.60 25.98
CA LEU A 126 28.39 -2.62 24.92
C LEU A 126 28.19 -4.03 25.50
N SER A 127 28.80 -4.35 26.64
CA SER A 127 28.55 -5.63 27.33
C SER A 127 27.07 -5.78 27.69
N GLN A 128 26.45 -4.74 28.25
CA GLN A 128 25.02 -4.76 28.58
C GLN A 128 24.13 -4.98 27.35
N VAL A 129 24.48 -4.40 26.19
CA VAL A 129 23.77 -4.66 24.93
C VAL A 129 23.89 -6.12 24.52
N ARG A 130 25.08 -6.72 24.63
CA ARG A 130 25.30 -8.13 24.28
C ARG A 130 24.55 -9.08 25.22
N ASP A 131 24.54 -8.79 26.51
CA ASP A 131 23.82 -9.58 27.51
C ASP A 131 22.29 -9.50 27.28
N ALA A 132 21.78 -8.30 26.99
CA ALA A 132 20.38 -8.11 26.63
C ALA A 132 20.02 -8.80 25.31
N PHE A 133 20.94 -8.81 24.32
CA PHE A 133 20.75 -9.52 23.06
C PHE A 133 20.64 -11.02 23.30
N GLN A 134 21.53 -11.59 24.10
CA GLN A 134 21.48 -13.01 24.48
C GLN A 134 20.20 -13.34 25.27
N SER A 135 19.72 -12.41 26.09
CA SER A 135 18.45 -12.56 26.81
C SER A 135 17.25 -12.65 25.86
N VAL A 136 17.26 -11.87 24.77
CA VAL A 136 16.23 -11.97 23.71
C VAL A 136 16.32 -13.29 22.93
N ILE A 137 17.54 -13.76 22.63
CA ILE A 137 17.72 -15.06 21.97
C ILE A 137 17.24 -16.22 22.85
N ALA A 138 17.54 -16.17 24.15
CA ALA A 138 17.05 -17.16 25.09
C ALA A 138 15.54 -17.08 25.28
N ARG A 139 14.98 -15.86 25.23
CA ARG A 139 13.58 -15.58 25.50
C ARG A 139 13.10 -14.32 24.80
N ALA A 140 12.41 -14.51 23.68
CA ALA A 140 11.90 -13.43 22.85
C ALA A 140 10.54 -12.90 23.33
N ASP A 141 10.49 -12.37 24.56
CA ASP A 141 9.33 -11.66 25.09
C ASP A 141 9.53 -10.13 25.08
N GLU A 142 8.44 -9.39 25.29
CA GLU A 142 8.49 -7.92 25.31
C GLU A 142 9.39 -7.32 26.40
N SER A 143 9.66 -8.06 27.48
CA SER A 143 10.52 -7.58 28.57
C SER A 143 11.98 -7.63 28.12
N SER A 144 12.42 -8.76 27.58
CA SER A 144 13.75 -8.93 27.01
C SER A 144 14.00 -7.95 25.86
N LEU A 145 13.00 -7.76 24.98
CA LEU A 145 13.08 -6.83 23.85
C LEU A 145 13.20 -5.37 24.32
N ARG A 146 12.45 -4.97 25.35
CA ARG A 146 12.58 -3.63 25.98
C ARG A 146 13.93 -3.44 26.65
N GLN A 147 14.45 -4.46 27.33
CA GLN A 147 15.76 -4.40 27.97
C GLN A 147 16.88 -4.23 26.92
N LEU A 148 16.76 -4.90 25.78
CA LEU A 148 17.70 -4.74 24.67
C LEU A 148 17.64 -3.33 24.07
N ASP A 149 16.44 -2.80 23.82
CA ASP A 149 16.28 -1.44 23.29
C ASP A 149 16.82 -0.37 24.24
N GLN A 150 16.53 -0.49 25.54
CA GLN A 150 17.09 0.40 26.58
C GLN A 150 18.61 0.30 26.67
N SER A 151 19.18 -0.89 26.51
CA SER A 151 20.64 -1.08 26.53
C SER A 151 21.28 -0.43 25.31
N LEU A 152 20.63 -0.49 24.14
CA LEU A 152 21.09 0.22 22.93
C LEU A 152 21.03 1.73 23.10
N GLU A 153 19.97 2.25 23.73
CA GLU A 153 19.84 3.69 24.07
C GLU A 153 20.95 4.16 25.02
N ARG A 154 21.21 3.43 26.10
CA ARG A 154 22.32 3.74 27.03
C ARG A 154 23.68 3.66 26.35
N TRP A 155 23.91 2.67 25.49
CA TRP A 155 25.16 2.57 24.75
C TRP A 155 25.39 3.74 23.79
N GLN A 156 24.32 4.23 23.14
CA GLN A 156 24.36 5.43 22.31
C GLN A 156 24.71 6.69 23.12
N GLN A 157 24.14 6.83 24.32
CA GLN A 157 24.36 7.99 25.19
C GLN A 157 25.75 7.97 25.85
N ASP A 158 26.16 6.83 26.42
CA ASP A 158 27.37 6.72 27.23
C ASP A 158 28.64 6.55 26.40
N LYS A 159 28.52 5.96 25.20
CA LYS A 159 29.65 5.66 24.29
C LYS A 159 29.31 5.98 22.82
N PRO A 160 28.96 7.25 22.50
CA PRO A 160 28.47 7.63 21.17
C PRO A 160 29.45 7.33 20.03
N LYS A 161 30.77 7.47 20.26
CA LYS A 161 31.80 7.13 19.26
C LYS A 161 31.89 5.63 19.00
N GLU A 162 31.70 4.81 20.02
CA GLU A 162 31.72 3.35 19.90
C GLU A 162 30.44 2.82 19.21
N PHE A 163 29.31 3.46 19.52
CA PHE A 163 28.01 3.22 18.90
C PHE A 163 28.01 3.62 17.41
N ALA A 164 28.55 4.80 17.07
CA ALA A 164 28.58 5.33 15.70
C ALA A 164 29.30 4.40 14.72
N ASN A 165 30.40 3.78 15.14
CA ASN A 165 31.14 2.79 14.34
C ASN A 165 30.29 1.57 13.94
N ARG A 166 29.14 1.36 14.58
CA ARG A 166 28.24 0.21 14.39
C ARG A 166 26.80 0.65 14.15
N GLY A 167 26.59 1.91 13.77
CA GLY A 167 25.26 2.54 13.68
C GLY A 167 24.28 1.81 12.77
N GLN A 168 24.76 1.22 11.66
CA GLN A 168 23.91 0.42 10.76
C GLN A 168 23.38 -0.86 11.40
N HIS A 169 24.22 -1.58 12.15
CA HIS A 169 23.81 -2.82 12.84
C HIS A 169 22.92 -2.51 14.05
N ALA A 170 23.21 -1.44 14.80
CA ALA A 170 22.35 -0.99 15.89
C ALA A 170 20.97 -0.53 15.38
N ALA A 171 20.91 0.19 14.26
CA ALA A 171 19.66 0.58 13.62
C ALA A 171 18.89 -0.63 13.05
N GLY A 172 19.60 -1.60 12.46
CA GLY A 172 19.02 -2.87 12.03
C GLY A 172 18.39 -3.63 13.20
N LEU A 173 19.10 -3.75 14.32
CA LEU A 173 18.63 -4.44 15.51
C LEU A 173 17.40 -3.76 16.13
N ARG A 174 17.37 -2.42 16.19
CA ARG A 174 16.16 -1.67 16.63
C ARG A 174 14.93 -1.93 15.74
N ARG A 175 15.12 -2.04 14.41
CA ARG A 175 14.03 -2.40 13.50
C ARG A 175 13.50 -3.81 13.77
N GLU A 176 14.39 -4.76 13.99
CA GLU A 176 14.02 -6.14 14.29
C GLU A 176 13.33 -6.26 15.66
N ILE A 177 13.78 -5.53 16.68
CA ILE A 177 13.07 -5.42 17.97
C ILE A 177 11.64 -4.94 17.76
N ALA A 178 11.44 -3.86 17.00
CA ALA A 178 10.11 -3.34 16.70
C ALA A 178 9.24 -4.36 15.96
N GLN A 179 9.81 -5.09 15.00
CA GLN A 179 9.12 -6.13 14.25
C GLN A 179 8.65 -7.28 15.14
N VAL A 180 9.50 -7.75 16.06
CA VAL A 180 9.13 -8.82 17.01
C VAL A 180 8.07 -8.33 17.99
N ILE A 181 8.18 -7.09 18.49
CA ILE A 181 7.14 -6.49 19.34
C ILE A 181 5.81 -6.42 18.60
N SER A 182 5.77 -5.92 17.36
CA SER A 182 4.53 -5.88 16.57
C SER A 182 3.93 -7.26 16.33
N HIS A 183 4.77 -8.28 16.11
CA HIS A 183 4.30 -9.66 15.99
C HIS A 183 3.65 -10.15 17.28
N LEU A 184 4.31 -9.97 18.44
CA LEU A 184 3.75 -10.35 19.75
C LEU A 184 2.43 -9.64 20.04
N GLN A 185 2.33 -8.35 19.73
CA GLN A 185 1.10 -7.58 19.88
C GLN A 185 -0.02 -8.08 18.96
N ALA A 186 0.31 -8.47 17.72
CA ALA A 186 -0.65 -9.04 16.78
C ALA A 186 -1.15 -10.41 17.23
N GLU A 187 -0.26 -11.30 17.68
CA GLU A 187 -0.65 -12.60 18.25
C GLU A 187 -1.51 -12.43 19.51
N ARG A 188 -1.19 -11.45 20.37
CA ARG A 188 -2.04 -11.07 21.51
C ARG A 188 -3.45 -10.64 21.07
N ALA A 189 -3.54 -9.83 20.02
CA ALA A 189 -4.83 -9.41 19.47
C ALA A 189 -5.62 -10.57 18.85
N LYS A 190 -4.94 -11.51 18.18
CA LYS A 190 -5.58 -12.71 17.60
C LYS A 190 -6.10 -13.62 18.71
N ALA A 191 -5.31 -13.85 19.74
CA ALA A 191 -5.71 -14.63 20.92
C ALA A 191 -6.94 -14.02 21.63
N ALA A 192 -7.03 -12.69 21.66
CA ALA A 192 -8.19 -11.96 22.19
C ALA A 192 -9.39 -11.90 21.22
N GLY A 193 -9.27 -12.41 20.00
CA GLY A 193 -10.31 -12.30 18.97
C GLY A 193 -10.58 -10.87 18.49
N LEU A 194 -9.63 -9.95 18.69
CA LEU A 194 -9.75 -8.54 18.33
C LEU A 194 -8.99 -8.19 17.05
N HIS A 195 -8.06 -9.03 16.60
CA HIS A 195 -7.25 -8.71 15.42
C HIS A 195 -8.10 -8.49 14.16
N GLY A 196 -7.92 -7.35 13.51
CA GLY A 196 -8.62 -6.95 12.29
C GLY A 196 -10.01 -6.33 12.50
N ILE A 197 -10.55 -6.31 13.72
CA ILE A 197 -11.82 -5.61 13.97
C ILE A 197 -11.63 -4.10 13.83
N SER A 198 -12.69 -3.40 13.42
CA SER A 198 -12.67 -1.95 13.31
C SER A 198 -13.49 -1.32 14.42
N LEU A 199 -13.06 -0.17 14.92
CA LEU A 199 -13.72 0.54 16.01
C LEU A 199 -14.10 1.96 15.60
N PRO A 200 -15.16 2.54 16.18
CA PRO A 200 -15.46 3.96 16.03
C PRO A 200 -14.26 4.83 16.47
N PRO A 201 -13.96 5.96 15.81
CA PRO A 201 -12.82 6.81 16.18
C PRO A 201 -12.79 7.24 17.65
N ALA A 202 -13.95 7.53 18.25
CA ALA A 202 -14.07 7.88 19.66
C ALA A 202 -13.66 6.72 20.59
N VAL A 203 -13.97 5.47 20.21
CA VAL A 203 -13.58 4.27 20.96
C VAL A 203 -12.11 3.96 20.71
N ALA A 204 -11.65 4.01 19.45
CA ALA A 204 -10.24 3.81 19.12
C ALA A 204 -9.32 4.78 19.88
N SER A 205 -9.72 6.05 20.02
CA SER A 205 -8.97 7.07 20.77
C SER A 205 -8.85 6.75 22.27
N GLN A 206 -9.90 6.19 22.88
CA GLN A 206 -9.88 5.78 24.30
C GLN A 206 -8.91 4.63 24.56
N PHE A 207 -8.64 3.80 23.55
CA PHE A 207 -7.78 2.62 23.65
C PHE A 207 -6.43 2.80 22.95
N ALA A 208 -6.10 4.00 22.49
CA ALA A 208 -4.89 4.27 21.69
C ALA A 208 -3.59 3.86 22.40
N ASP A 209 -3.55 3.93 23.73
CA ASP A 209 -2.38 3.53 24.53
C ASP A 209 -2.26 2.02 24.72
N LYS A 210 -3.38 1.29 24.58
CA LYS A 210 -3.47 -0.16 24.81
C LYS A 210 -3.56 -0.97 23.51
N VAL A 211 -3.95 -0.35 22.42
CA VAL A 211 -4.25 -0.98 21.13
C VAL A 211 -3.47 -0.29 20.01
N ALA A 212 -2.92 -1.06 19.09
CA ALA A 212 -2.27 -0.58 17.87
C ALA A 212 -3.24 -0.66 16.69
N PHE A 213 -3.28 0.39 15.87
CA PHE A 213 -4.19 0.51 14.73
C PHE A 213 -3.46 0.72 13.40
N ASP A 214 -4.04 0.32 12.27
CA ASP A 214 -3.49 0.43 10.89
C ASP A 214 -3.68 1.81 10.22
N GLY A 215 -3.99 2.85 10.98
CA GLY A 215 -4.22 4.21 10.47
C GLY A 215 -5.61 4.46 9.88
N ILE A 216 -6.41 3.41 9.65
CA ILE A 216 -7.82 3.47 9.21
C ILE A 216 -8.79 2.88 10.25
N GLY A 217 -8.31 2.68 11.47
CA GLY A 217 -9.14 2.30 12.63
C GLY A 217 -9.32 0.81 12.86
N ARG A 218 -8.50 -0.07 12.26
CA ARG A 218 -8.52 -1.51 12.54
C ARG A 218 -7.47 -1.93 13.56
N VAL A 219 -7.82 -2.84 14.45
CA VAL A 219 -6.93 -3.38 15.48
C VAL A 219 -5.85 -4.26 14.84
N MET A 220 -4.61 -3.81 14.89
CA MET A 220 -3.44 -4.56 14.40
C MET A 220 -2.73 -5.34 15.48
N GLY A 221 -2.83 -4.88 16.73
CA GLY A 221 -2.19 -5.51 17.87
C GLY A 221 -2.65 -4.94 19.19
N LEU A 222 -2.41 -5.65 20.28
CA LEU A 222 -2.63 -5.16 21.64
C LEU A 222 -1.29 -4.81 22.26
N LYS A 223 -1.05 -3.53 22.57
CA LYS A 223 0.18 -3.01 23.20
C LYS A 223 0.33 -3.48 24.64
N THR A 224 -0.79 -3.70 25.32
CA THR A 224 -0.87 -4.28 26.65
C THR A 224 -1.92 -5.37 26.68
N GLU A 225 -1.91 -6.19 27.73
CA GLU A 225 -3.04 -7.07 27.99
C GLU A 225 -4.29 -6.24 28.33
N LEU A 226 -5.43 -6.72 27.83
CA LEU A 226 -6.75 -6.15 28.12
C LEU A 226 -7.48 -7.09 29.06
N GLY A 227 -8.21 -6.52 30.02
CA GLY A 227 -9.12 -7.30 30.86
C GLY A 227 -10.29 -7.85 30.04
N ALA A 228 -10.93 -8.92 30.53
CA ALA A 228 -12.07 -9.54 29.84
C ALA A 228 -13.20 -8.55 29.51
N GLY A 229 -13.51 -7.62 30.43
CA GLY A 229 -14.52 -6.59 30.20
C GLY A 229 -14.11 -5.54 29.14
N GLU A 230 -12.82 -5.27 28.98
CA GLU A 230 -12.32 -4.40 27.91
C GLU A 230 -12.39 -5.10 26.55
N ILE A 231 -12.05 -6.39 26.50
CA ILE A 231 -12.20 -7.21 25.29
C ILE A 231 -13.66 -7.26 24.85
N GLU A 232 -14.58 -7.55 25.77
CA GLU A 232 -16.02 -7.57 25.49
C GLU A 232 -16.53 -6.19 25.04
N GLN A 233 -16.08 -5.10 25.68
CA GLN A 233 -16.41 -3.74 25.26
C GLN A 233 -15.94 -3.45 23.82
N LEU A 234 -14.74 -3.90 23.43
CA LEU A 234 -14.21 -3.70 22.08
C LEU A 234 -14.94 -4.55 21.04
N GLN A 235 -15.26 -5.81 21.36
CA GLN A 235 -16.04 -6.69 20.48
C GLN A 235 -17.45 -6.14 20.24
N ASN A 236 -18.13 -5.69 21.30
CA ASN A 236 -19.50 -5.16 21.20
C ASN A 236 -19.59 -3.79 20.53
N ARG A 237 -18.47 -3.06 20.43
CA ARG A 237 -18.37 -1.78 19.73
C ARG A 237 -17.70 -1.89 18.37
N GLN A 238 -17.52 -3.11 17.87
CA GLN A 238 -17.01 -3.33 16.53
C GLN A 238 -17.93 -2.64 15.50
N THR A 239 -17.33 -1.79 14.66
CA THR A 239 -18.00 -1.25 13.48
C THR A 239 -17.58 -2.02 12.24
N THR A 240 -18.40 -1.95 11.20
CA THR A 240 -17.96 -2.29 9.86
C THR A 240 -16.76 -1.41 9.51
N SER A 241 -15.66 -2.06 9.16
CA SER A 241 -14.46 -1.39 8.65
C SER A 241 -14.85 -0.33 7.63
N LEU A 242 -14.26 0.87 7.73
CA LEU A 242 -14.41 1.95 6.73
C LEU A 242 -14.22 1.43 5.30
N THR A 243 -13.43 0.38 5.18
CA THR A 243 -13.06 -0.29 3.94
C THR A 243 -14.05 -1.32 3.39
N ARG A 244 -14.96 -1.88 4.21
CA ARG A 244 -15.80 -2.99 3.74
C ARG A 244 -16.90 -2.43 2.85
N LEU A 245 -17.40 -1.25 3.21
CA LEU A 245 -18.36 -0.45 2.46
C LEU A 245 -18.21 0.97 2.99
N ASN A 246 -17.94 1.96 2.14
CA ASN A 246 -18.19 3.35 2.49
C ASN A 246 -19.71 3.62 2.51
N ALA A 247 -20.39 2.96 3.46
CA ALA A 247 -21.75 3.18 3.95
C ALA A 247 -22.94 2.61 3.14
N ALA A 248 -23.06 1.28 3.04
CA ALA A 248 -24.34 0.63 2.70
C ALA A 248 -25.10 0.05 3.92
N GLY A 249 -24.80 0.51 5.14
CA GLY A 249 -25.57 0.19 6.35
C GLY A 249 -25.68 1.41 7.28
N GLU A 250 -26.55 1.34 8.31
CA GLU A 250 -26.73 2.43 9.29
C GLU A 250 -25.36 2.90 9.83
N ARG A 251 -24.94 4.10 9.40
CA ARG A 251 -23.77 4.78 9.93
C ARG A 251 -24.21 6.07 10.59
N THR A 252 -23.67 6.31 11.79
CA THR A 252 -23.73 7.61 12.45
C THR A 252 -22.63 8.57 11.98
N ALA A 253 -21.63 8.08 11.22
CA ALA A 253 -20.54 8.90 10.67
C ALA A 253 -20.94 9.58 9.34
N PRO A 254 -20.58 10.86 9.12
CA PRO A 254 -20.95 11.60 7.92
C PRO A 254 -20.23 11.08 6.67
N LYS A 255 -20.93 11.08 5.52
CA LYS A 255 -20.34 10.82 4.20
C LYS A 255 -19.45 11.97 3.75
N THR A 256 -18.39 11.67 2.99
CA THR A 256 -17.61 12.71 2.29
C THR A 256 -18.41 13.29 1.15
N GLU A 257 -18.04 14.49 0.71
CA GLU A 257 -18.69 15.21 -0.39
C GLU A 257 -18.74 14.37 -1.67
N ASN A 258 -17.65 13.69 -2.03
CA ASN A 258 -17.61 12.76 -3.16
C ASN A 258 -18.63 11.62 -3.04
N ALA A 259 -18.68 10.95 -1.88
CA ALA A 259 -19.59 9.84 -1.68
C ALA A 259 -21.06 10.28 -1.71
N SER A 260 -21.35 11.45 -1.14
CA SER A 260 -22.67 12.07 -1.19
C SER A 260 -23.07 12.43 -2.63
N LEU A 261 -22.16 13.03 -3.39
CA LEU A 261 -22.43 13.46 -4.77
C LEU A 261 -22.68 12.28 -5.70
N VAL A 262 -21.88 11.21 -5.59
CA VAL A 262 -22.09 9.99 -6.39
C VAL A 262 -23.42 9.33 -6.07
N ALA A 263 -23.77 9.18 -4.79
CA ALA A 263 -25.07 8.62 -4.39
C ALA A 263 -26.24 9.51 -4.84
N PHE A 264 -26.06 10.82 -4.85
CA PHE A 264 -27.07 11.76 -5.32
C PHE A 264 -27.31 11.61 -6.83
N VAL A 265 -26.23 11.61 -7.62
CA VAL A 265 -26.29 11.42 -9.08
C VAL A 265 -26.97 10.10 -9.44
N ASP A 266 -26.63 9.02 -8.73
CA ASP A 266 -27.26 7.72 -8.92
C ASP A 266 -28.78 7.78 -8.75
N ALA A 267 -29.25 8.32 -7.61
CA ALA A 267 -30.67 8.46 -7.31
C ALA A 267 -31.42 9.35 -8.33
N LEU A 268 -30.80 10.46 -8.75
CA LEU A 268 -31.37 11.35 -9.76
C LEU A 268 -31.49 10.67 -11.13
N ARG A 269 -30.47 9.92 -11.55
CA ARG A 269 -30.50 9.18 -12.83
C ARG A 269 -31.52 8.04 -12.81
N GLN A 270 -31.76 7.41 -11.66
CA GLN A 270 -32.78 6.37 -11.51
C GLN A 270 -34.22 6.92 -11.60
N ASP A 271 -34.47 8.13 -11.10
CA ASP A 271 -35.77 8.80 -11.26
C ASP A 271 -36.05 9.15 -12.73
N GLY A 272 -35.04 9.68 -13.43
CA GLY A 272 -35.13 9.97 -14.86
C GLY A 272 -36.01 11.17 -15.23
N GLY A 273 -36.57 11.90 -14.27
CA GLY A 273 -37.31 13.13 -14.52
C GLY A 273 -36.41 14.26 -15.03
N ALA A 274 -36.94 15.16 -15.87
CA ALA A 274 -36.15 16.23 -16.50
C ALA A 274 -35.40 17.13 -15.50
N THR A 275 -36.04 17.50 -14.39
CA THR A 275 -35.39 18.26 -13.30
C THR A 275 -34.30 17.45 -12.60
N ALA A 276 -34.54 16.16 -12.37
CA ALA A 276 -33.57 15.28 -11.73
C ALA A 276 -32.32 15.08 -12.62
N LEU A 277 -32.51 14.86 -13.92
CA LEU A 277 -31.42 14.75 -14.89
C LEU A 277 -30.60 16.05 -15.00
N SER A 278 -31.26 17.21 -15.03
CA SER A 278 -30.56 18.51 -15.01
C SER A 278 -29.69 18.70 -13.76
N LEU A 279 -30.17 18.27 -12.59
CA LEU A 279 -29.37 18.28 -11.36
C LEU A 279 -28.23 17.26 -11.39
N ALA A 280 -28.44 16.10 -12.03
CA ALA A 280 -27.40 15.09 -12.21
C ALA A 280 -26.27 15.62 -13.10
N ASP A 281 -26.60 16.32 -14.19
CA ASP A 281 -25.63 16.96 -15.08
C ASP A 281 -24.85 18.07 -14.36
N ARG A 282 -25.51 18.87 -13.52
CA ARG A 282 -24.85 19.86 -12.67
C ARG A 282 -23.88 19.21 -11.68
N ALA A 283 -24.28 18.12 -11.03
CA ALA A 283 -23.45 17.39 -10.08
C ALA A 283 -22.25 16.72 -10.76
N GLN A 284 -22.44 16.11 -11.94
CA GLN A 284 -21.35 15.61 -12.78
C GLN A 284 -20.43 16.76 -13.21
N GLY A 285 -21.00 17.92 -13.54
CA GLY A 285 -20.25 19.13 -13.87
C GLY A 285 -19.34 19.58 -12.71
N LEU A 286 -19.85 19.53 -11.48
CA LEU A 286 -19.08 19.80 -10.27
C LEU A 286 -17.96 18.77 -10.07
N TRP A 287 -18.23 17.47 -10.25
CA TRP A 287 -17.20 16.43 -10.22
C TRP A 287 -16.06 16.70 -11.20
N LEU A 288 -16.40 16.95 -12.46
CA LEU A 288 -15.40 17.18 -13.52
C LEU A 288 -14.62 18.48 -13.34
N SER A 289 -15.13 19.45 -12.58
CA SER A 289 -14.33 20.64 -12.21
C SER A 289 -13.27 20.34 -11.15
N GLY A 290 -13.36 19.18 -10.49
CA GLY A 290 -12.47 18.78 -9.42
C GLY A 290 -12.62 19.59 -8.13
N GLN A 291 -13.75 20.29 -7.96
CA GLN A 291 -14.04 21.17 -6.83
C GLN A 291 -15.19 20.62 -5.96
N VAL A 292 -15.19 19.32 -5.70
CA VAL A 292 -16.21 18.67 -4.86
C VAL A 292 -15.88 18.93 -3.38
N ASN A 293 -16.11 20.18 -2.95
CA ASN A 293 -15.87 20.66 -1.60
C ASN A 293 -17.18 20.92 -0.85
N THR A 294 -17.07 21.19 0.46
CA THR A 294 -18.23 21.37 1.33
C THR A 294 -19.12 22.53 0.88
N GLN A 295 -18.54 23.67 0.48
CA GLN A 295 -19.30 24.84 0.06
C GLN A 295 -20.14 24.55 -1.18
N GLN A 296 -19.50 24.03 -2.24
CA GLN A 296 -20.17 23.72 -3.50
C GLN A 296 -21.22 22.62 -3.33
N SER A 297 -20.95 21.64 -2.46
CA SER A 297 -21.91 20.57 -2.13
C SER A 297 -23.14 21.14 -1.41
N ILE A 298 -22.97 22.03 -0.43
CA ILE A 298 -24.08 22.71 0.26
C ILE A 298 -24.92 23.51 -0.72
N GLU A 299 -24.29 24.31 -1.59
CA GLU A 299 -24.98 25.11 -2.61
C GLU A 299 -25.83 24.22 -3.54
N LEU A 300 -25.25 23.11 -4.03
CA LEU A 300 -25.94 22.13 -4.86
C LEU A 300 -27.16 21.50 -4.15
N TYR A 301 -26.99 21.03 -2.91
CA TYR A 301 -28.08 20.36 -2.20
C TYR A 301 -29.19 21.32 -1.76
N GLN A 302 -28.86 22.57 -1.39
CA GLN A 302 -29.87 23.60 -1.11
C GLN A 302 -30.72 23.91 -2.35
N ASP A 303 -30.09 24.02 -3.52
CA ASP A 303 -30.80 24.17 -4.79
C ASP A 303 -31.69 22.96 -5.09
N ALA A 304 -31.16 21.75 -4.89
CA ALA A 304 -31.88 20.51 -5.13
C ALA A 304 -33.14 20.39 -4.27
N VAL A 305 -33.08 20.72 -2.97
CA VAL A 305 -34.26 20.72 -2.08
C VAL A 305 -35.37 21.62 -2.63
N ARG A 306 -35.02 22.81 -3.15
CA ARG A 306 -36.00 23.72 -3.76
C ARG A 306 -36.58 23.20 -5.07
N GLN A 307 -35.74 22.66 -5.94
CA GLN A 307 -36.14 22.25 -7.30
C GLN A 307 -36.88 20.90 -7.32
N LEU A 308 -36.61 20.03 -6.35
CA LEU A 308 -37.21 18.69 -6.23
C LEU A 308 -38.46 18.66 -5.36
N SER A 309 -39.09 19.80 -5.07
CA SER A 309 -40.29 19.86 -4.21
C SER A 309 -41.46 19.00 -4.72
N GLY A 310 -41.51 18.72 -6.02
CA GLY A 310 -42.47 17.81 -6.65
C GLY A 310 -42.11 16.31 -6.55
N GLN A 311 -40.94 15.97 -6.01
CA GLN A 311 -40.38 14.62 -5.87
C GLN A 311 -39.93 14.39 -4.42
N PRO A 312 -40.87 14.13 -3.48
CA PRO A 312 -40.58 14.16 -2.03
C PRO A 312 -39.45 13.22 -1.58
N HIS A 313 -39.30 12.07 -2.23
CA HIS A 313 -38.20 11.14 -1.96
C HIS A 313 -36.83 11.76 -2.26
N LEU A 314 -36.68 12.40 -3.43
CA LEU A 314 -35.42 13.02 -3.84
C LEU A 314 -35.14 14.32 -3.09
N ALA A 315 -36.18 15.09 -2.75
CA ALA A 315 -36.06 16.24 -1.86
C ALA A 315 -35.57 15.81 -0.46
N GLY A 316 -36.15 14.74 0.12
CA GLY A 316 -35.71 14.21 1.41
C GLY A 316 -34.28 13.65 1.38
N LEU A 317 -33.86 13.05 0.26
CA LEU A 317 -32.46 12.67 0.04
C LEU A 317 -31.56 13.91 0.03
N ALA A 318 -31.90 14.95 -0.73
CA ALA A 318 -31.13 16.19 -0.79
C ALA A 318 -31.04 16.90 0.57
N GLU A 319 -32.11 16.91 1.37
CA GLU A 319 -32.10 17.42 2.75
C GLU A 319 -31.14 16.63 3.65
N SER A 320 -31.15 15.30 3.55
CA SER A 320 -30.24 14.43 4.28
C SER A 320 -28.78 14.67 3.90
N LEU A 321 -28.48 14.76 2.60
CA LEU A 321 -27.14 15.04 2.10
C LEU A 321 -26.66 16.46 2.47
N LEU A 322 -27.56 17.44 2.48
CA LEU A 322 -27.28 18.79 2.98
C LEU A 322 -26.89 18.77 4.47
N ALA A 323 -27.63 18.01 5.29
CA ALA A 323 -27.31 17.84 6.70
C ALA A 323 -25.95 17.14 6.90
N ASP A 324 -25.63 16.14 6.08
CA ASP A 324 -24.33 15.45 6.10
C ASP A 324 -23.18 16.34 5.62
N ALA A 325 -23.41 17.20 4.63
CA ALA A 325 -22.43 18.15 4.14
C ALA A 325 -21.96 19.12 5.26
N GLY A 326 -22.85 19.51 6.17
CA GLY A 326 -22.51 20.38 7.30
C GLY A 326 -21.75 19.69 8.46
N LYS A 327 -21.59 18.36 8.46
CA LYS A 327 -20.88 17.64 9.52
C LYS A 327 -19.38 17.60 9.25
N GLU A 328 -18.58 17.64 10.32
CA GLU A 328 -17.13 17.47 10.24
C GLU A 328 -16.75 16.06 9.78
N LYS A 329 -15.81 15.96 8.84
CA LYS A 329 -15.21 14.69 8.40
C LYS A 329 -13.75 14.63 8.85
N THR A 330 -13.29 13.42 9.12
CA THR A 330 -11.89 13.19 9.50
C THR A 330 -10.99 13.14 8.26
N THR A 331 -9.70 13.50 8.40
CA THR A 331 -8.74 13.38 7.31
C THR A 331 -8.64 11.95 6.76
N GLY A 332 -8.77 10.94 7.62
CA GLY A 332 -8.78 9.54 7.19
C GLY A 332 -9.89 9.22 6.18
N GLN A 333 -11.06 9.86 6.29
CA GLN A 333 -12.15 9.69 5.31
C GLN A 333 -11.80 10.31 3.96
N TYR A 334 -11.14 11.48 3.96
CA TYR A 334 -10.65 12.11 2.73
C TYR A 334 -9.46 11.40 2.10
N LEU A 335 -8.62 10.74 2.90
CA LEU A 335 -7.50 9.94 2.40
C LEU A 335 -7.97 8.61 1.78
N ASP A 336 -9.04 8.02 2.30
CA ASP A 336 -9.63 6.82 1.72
C ASP A 336 -10.15 7.07 0.30
N ASN A 337 -11.01 8.09 0.12
CA ASN A 337 -11.52 8.58 -1.18
C ASN A 337 -11.79 7.50 -2.24
N LEU A 338 -12.52 6.44 -1.88
CA LEU A 338 -12.81 5.31 -2.78
C LEU A 338 -13.27 5.76 -4.18
N PHE A 339 -14.26 6.65 -4.26
CA PHE A 339 -14.82 7.09 -5.54
C PHE A 339 -13.84 7.94 -6.35
N GLY A 340 -13.07 8.82 -5.71
CA GLY A 340 -12.05 9.62 -6.42
C GLY A 340 -10.91 8.74 -6.96
N ARG A 341 -10.43 7.78 -6.16
CA ARG A 341 -9.39 6.83 -6.60
C ARG A 341 -9.89 5.93 -7.73
N TYR A 342 -11.12 5.45 -7.62
CA TYR A 342 -11.73 4.62 -8.65
C TYR A 342 -11.91 5.38 -9.97
N PHE A 343 -12.45 6.60 -9.91
CA PHE A 343 -12.61 7.46 -11.07
C PHE A 343 -11.29 7.72 -11.81
N ASP A 344 -10.24 8.15 -11.10
CA ASP A 344 -8.92 8.37 -11.67
C ASP A 344 -8.40 7.12 -12.37
N SER A 345 -8.56 5.96 -11.71
CA SER A 345 -8.11 4.67 -12.22
C SER A 345 -8.87 4.25 -13.48
N GLU A 346 -10.19 4.40 -13.52
CA GLU A 346 -11.02 4.08 -14.69
C GLU A 346 -10.75 5.04 -15.85
N PHE A 347 -10.47 6.30 -15.57
CA PHE A 347 -10.07 7.26 -16.59
C PHE A 347 -8.75 6.85 -17.24
N ALA A 348 -7.72 6.56 -16.43
CA ALA A 348 -6.43 6.11 -16.93
C ALA A 348 -6.55 4.78 -17.69
N HIS A 349 -7.38 3.86 -17.20
CA HIS A 349 -7.67 2.60 -17.88
C HIS A 349 -8.32 2.83 -19.25
N ALA A 350 -9.30 3.72 -19.37
CA ALA A 350 -9.92 4.05 -20.65
C ALA A 350 -8.91 4.59 -21.68
N LEU A 351 -7.95 5.41 -21.25
CA LEU A 351 -6.86 5.89 -22.11
C LEU A 351 -5.90 4.77 -22.55
N VAL A 352 -5.72 3.73 -21.73
CA VAL A 352 -4.87 2.57 -22.03
C VAL A 352 -5.60 1.55 -22.91
N GLU A 353 -6.89 1.31 -22.70
CA GLU A 353 -7.65 0.40 -23.56
C GLU A 353 -7.86 0.96 -24.96
N ARG A 354 -8.03 2.28 -25.08
CA ARG A 354 -8.34 2.96 -26.35
C ARG A 354 -7.44 4.17 -26.56
N PRO A 355 -6.13 3.96 -26.74
CA PRO A 355 -5.22 5.06 -27.02
C PRO A 355 -5.54 5.69 -28.38
N SER A 356 -5.36 7.00 -28.51
CA SER A 356 -5.42 7.66 -29.82
C SER A 356 -4.12 7.44 -30.60
N ASP A 357 -4.18 7.58 -31.93
CA ASP A 357 -2.99 7.49 -32.79
C ASP A 357 -1.90 8.51 -32.39
N ALA A 358 -2.32 9.71 -31.97
CA ALA A 358 -1.41 10.73 -31.46
C ALA A 358 -0.68 10.26 -30.19
N ALA A 359 -1.39 9.55 -29.30
CA ALA A 359 -0.81 8.99 -28.09
C ALA A 359 0.24 7.91 -28.41
N LEU A 360 -0.09 6.98 -29.31
CA LEU A 360 0.84 5.94 -29.76
C LEU A 360 2.07 6.55 -30.46
N SER A 361 1.86 7.44 -31.42
CA SER A 361 2.92 8.10 -32.18
C SER A 361 3.86 8.91 -31.28
N THR A 362 3.30 9.67 -30.33
CA THR A 362 4.11 10.48 -29.40
C THR A 362 4.97 9.58 -28.50
N SER A 363 4.42 8.48 -27.97
CA SER A 363 5.22 7.52 -27.21
C SER A 363 6.31 6.86 -28.07
N ALA A 364 6.04 6.52 -29.33
CA ALA A 364 7.06 5.98 -30.24
C ALA A 364 8.22 6.98 -30.45
N GLN A 365 7.90 8.27 -30.66
CA GLN A 365 8.91 9.32 -30.81
C GLN A 365 9.81 9.45 -29.56
N ILE A 366 9.22 9.37 -28.35
CA ILE A 366 10.00 9.36 -27.10
C ILE A 366 10.92 8.13 -27.06
N GLY A 367 10.38 6.96 -27.38
CA GLY A 367 11.13 5.70 -27.41
C GLY A 367 12.36 5.77 -28.31
N ASP A 368 12.16 6.21 -29.56
CA ASP A 368 13.22 6.37 -30.56
C ASP A 368 14.26 7.42 -30.13
N ALA A 369 13.82 8.55 -29.58
CA ALA A 369 14.71 9.59 -29.11
C ALA A 369 15.59 9.10 -27.95
N LEU A 370 15.03 8.31 -27.03
CA LEU A 370 15.77 7.75 -25.90
C LEU A 370 16.79 6.70 -26.32
N VAL A 371 16.48 5.88 -27.33
CA VAL A 371 17.45 4.96 -27.94
C VAL A 371 18.62 5.74 -28.54
N LYS A 372 18.34 6.75 -29.38
CA LYS A 372 19.38 7.59 -30.00
C LYS A 372 20.23 8.32 -28.97
N ALA A 373 19.61 8.83 -27.90
CA ALA A 373 20.30 9.50 -26.81
C ALA A 373 21.24 8.55 -26.05
N PHE A 374 20.78 7.32 -25.77
CA PHE A 374 21.63 6.29 -25.17
C PHE A 374 22.80 5.91 -26.07
N ASP A 375 22.55 5.67 -27.36
CA ASP A 375 23.57 5.28 -28.34
C ASP A 375 24.64 6.38 -28.46
N SER A 376 24.23 7.63 -28.62
CA SER A 376 25.13 8.79 -28.71
C SER A 376 25.97 8.96 -27.43
N TYR A 377 25.34 8.84 -26.26
CA TYR A 377 26.05 8.89 -24.98
C TYR A 377 27.09 7.76 -24.87
N PHE A 378 26.70 6.54 -25.25
CA PHE A 378 27.56 5.37 -25.13
C PHE A 378 28.75 5.41 -26.10
N GLU A 379 28.54 5.91 -27.32
CA GLU A 379 29.60 6.14 -28.30
C GLU A 379 30.68 7.10 -27.79
N GLN A 380 30.27 8.18 -27.13
CA GLN A 380 31.17 9.22 -26.60
C GLN A 380 31.96 8.79 -25.35
N LEU A 381 31.63 7.65 -24.73
CA LEU A 381 32.40 7.17 -23.59
C LEU A 381 33.83 6.80 -24.00
N PRO A 382 34.86 7.21 -23.23
CA PRO A 382 36.26 6.92 -23.52
C PRO A 382 36.58 5.46 -23.16
N ILE A 383 36.05 4.52 -23.95
CA ILE A 383 36.21 3.08 -23.81
C ILE A 383 36.95 2.57 -25.05
N ASN A 384 37.93 1.69 -24.85
CA ASN A 384 38.61 1.01 -25.96
C ASN A 384 37.63 0.07 -26.71
N ASP A 385 37.91 -0.22 -27.98
CA ASP A 385 36.99 -1.02 -28.80
C ASP A 385 36.85 -2.48 -28.30
N ALA A 386 37.89 -3.02 -27.67
CA ALA A 386 37.88 -4.38 -27.14
C ALA A 386 36.90 -4.58 -25.96
N ASP A 387 36.70 -3.54 -25.14
CA ASP A 387 35.84 -3.57 -23.96
C ASP A 387 34.42 -3.01 -24.22
N ARG A 388 34.22 -2.36 -25.38
CA ARG A 388 32.97 -1.65 -25.72
C ARG A 388 31.75 -2.57 -25.70
N ALA A 389 31.84 -3.75 -26.33
CA ALA A 389 30.73 -4.71 -26.37
C ALA A 389 30.39 -5.23 -24.95
N LYS A 390 31.39 -5.65 -24.18
CA LYS A 390 31.21 -6.11 -22.80
C LYS A 390 30.58 -5.04 -21.91
N ARG A 391 30.98 -3.77 -22.11
CA ARG A 391 30.43 -2.65 -21.35
C ARG A 391 28.98 -2.38 -21.73
N LEU A 392 28.61 -2.53 -23.00
CA LEU A 392 27.23 -2.40 -23.48
C LEU A 392 26.34 -3.47 -22.85
N ASP A 393 26.76 -4.73 -22.89
CA ASP A 393 26.04 -5.85 -22.26
C ASP A 393 25.83 -5.59 -20.75
N SER A 394 26.89 -5.14 -20.06
CA SER A 394 26.81 -4.79 -18.64
C SER A 394 25.80 -3.67 -18.36
N LYS A 395 25.62 -2.71 -19.29
CA LYS A 395 24.61 -1.64 -19.15
C LYS A 395 23.20 -2.17 -19.37
N MET A 396 23.00 -3.03 -20.36
CA MET A 396 21.70 -3.66 -20.60
C MET A 396 21.26 -4.52 -19.42
N GLU A 397 22.17 -5.34 -18.88
CA GLU A 397 21.92 -6.16 -17.68
C GLU A 397 21.56 -5.30 -16.46
N ALA A 398 22.31 -4.20 -16.23
CA ALA A 398 22.05 -3.29 -15.12
C ALA A 398 20.67 -2.62 -15.25
N PHE A 399 20.29 -2.23 -16.47
CA PHE A 399 18.99 -1.63 -16.73
C PHE A 399 17.84 -2.62 -16.57
N ALA A 400 17.97 -3.84 -17.11
CA ALA A 400 17.01 -4.92 -16.90
C ALA A 400 16.82 -5.23 -15.41
N LYS A 401 17.92 -5.30 -14.64
CA LYS A 401 17.87 -5.47 -13.18
C LYS A 401 17.15 -4.32 -12.47
N ALA A 402 17.31 -3.08 -12.93
CA ALA A 402 16.60 -1.93 -12.36
C ALA A 402 15.09 -2.02 -12.61
N ILE A 403 14.68 -2.50 -13.78
CA ILE A 403 13.27 -2.71 -14.13
C ILE A 403 12.67 -3.89 -13.33
N SER A 404 13.35 -5.04 -13.24
CA SER A 404 12.86 -6.24 -12.54
C SER A 404 12.65 -6.04 -11.03
N LYS A 405 13.27 -5.03 -10.43
CA LYS A 405 13.04 -4.64 -9.02
C LYS A 405 11.71 -3.90 -8.82
N ASP A 406 11.04 -3.52 -9.89
CA ASP A 406 9.81 -2.72 -9.86
C ASP A 406 8.76 -3.29 -10.81
N THR A 407 8.65 -4.63 -10.83
CA THR A 407 7.71 -5.38 -11.67
C THR A 407 6.28 -4.89 -11.52
N ARG A 408 5.59 -4.64 -12.64
CA ARG A 408 4.20 -4.18 -12.67
C ARG A 408 3.26 -5.25 -13.21
N PRO A 409 1.98 -5.27 -12.75
CA PRO A 409 1.00 -6.24 -13.22
C PRO A 409 0.83 -6.28 -14.75
N TRP A 410 0.83 -5.11 -15.40
CA TRP A 410 0.64 -4.98 -16.85
C TRP A 410 1.88 -5.36 -17.68
N PHE A 411 3.02 -5.69 -17.08
CA PHE A 411 4.20 -6.16 -17.83
C PHE A 411 3.91 -7.42 -18.66
N SER A 412 2.92 -8.22 -18.25
CA SER A 412 2.45 -9.40 -19.03
C SER A 412 1.96 -9.02 -20.42
N GLU A 413 1.43 -7.81 -20.60
CA GLU A 413 0.84 -7.34 -21.86
C GLU A 413 1.87 -6.72 -22.81
N VAL A 414 3.16 -6.76 -22.45
CA VAL A 414 4.26 -6.15 -23.21
C VAL A 414 5.33 -7.19 -23.55
N PRO A 415 5.20 -7.89 -24.69
CA PRO A 415 6.12 -8.97 -25.09
C PRO A 415 7.58 -8.52 -25.24
N GLU A 416 7.83 -7.32 -25.75
CA GLU A 416 9.19 -6.82 -25.98
C GLU A 416 9.90 -6.48 -24.67
N LEU A 417 9.16 -6.00 -23.67
CA LEU A 417 9.68 -5.78 -22.31
C LEU A 417 10.05 -7.12 -21.68
N THR A 418 9.15 -8.11 -21.71
CA THR A 418 9.44 -9.44 -21.15
C THR A 418 10.61 -10.11 -21.86
N ARG A 419 10.75 -9.96 -23.18
CA ARG A 419 11.91 -10.41 -23.96
C ARG A 419 13.21 -9.73 -23.53
N PHE A 420 13.20 -8.42 -23.33
CA PHE A 420 14.38 -7.69 -22.85
C PHE A 420 14.78 -8.12 -21.43
N LEU A 421 13.82 -8.31 -20.53
CA LEU A 421 14.11 -8.77 -19.16
C LEU A 421 14.68 -10.21 -19.14
N ALA A 422 14.24 -11.07 -20.05
CA ALA A 422 14.77 -12.43 -20.18
C ALA A 422 16.15 -12.47 -20.86
N GLN A 423 16.37 -11.60 -21.85
CA GLN A 423 17.61 -11.51 -22.62
C GLN A 423 17.99 -10.03 -22.84
N PRO A 424 18.75 -9.42 -21.90
CA PRO A 424 19.06 -8.00 -21.92
C PRO A 424 20.17 -7.68 -22.93
N SER A 425 19.81 -7.65 -24.20
CA SER A 425 20.67 -7.22 -25.30
C SER A 425 20.30 -5.82 -25.79
N HIS A 426 21.24 -5.14 -26.45
CA HIS A 426 20.97 -3.83 -27.04
C HIS A 426 19.88 -3.90 -28.13
N ALA A 427 19.87 -4.95 -28.94
CA ALA A 427 18.80 -5.17 -29.92
C ALA A 427 17.42 -5.32 -29.26
N ASN A 428 17.32 -6.06 -28.15
CA ASN A 428 16.06 -6.18 -27.41
C ASN A 428 15.68 -4.87 -26.70
N PHE A 429 16.65 -4.08 -26.26
CA PHE A 429 16.42 -2.73 -25.74
C PHE A 429 15.83 -1.81 -26.81
N GLN A 430 16.41 -1.78 -28.01
CA GLN A 430 15.89 -1.00 -29.14
C GLN A 430 14.46 -1.42 -29.50
N ALA A 431 14.21 -2.73 -29.60
CA ALA A 431 12.86 -3.25 -29.88
C ALA A 431 11.85 -2.90 -28.78
N MET A 432 12.24 -3.00 -27.50
CA MET A 432 11.40 -2.65 -26.36
C MET A 432 11.04 -1.16 -26.34
N MET A 433 11.99 -0.28 -26.65
CA MET A 433 11.78 1.17 -26.62
C MET A 433 10.99 1.66 -27.83
N GLY A 434 11.29 1.17 -29.04
CA GLY A 434 10.74 1.71 -30.30
C GLY A 434 9.38 1.14 -30.71
N LYS A 435 9.01 -0.06 -30.26
CA LYS A 435 7.72 -0.66 -30.63
C LYS A 435 6.58 -0.11 -29.77
N VAL A 436 5.59 0.55 -30.38
CA VAL A 436 4.42 1.09 -29.69
C VAL A 436 3.15 0.81 -30.49
N ASP A 437 2.49 -0.31 -30.20
CA ASP A 437 1.33 -0.78 -30.99
C ASP A 437 -0.01 -0.60 -30.27
N ASN A 438 0.00 -0.49 -28.94
CA ASN A 438 -1.21 -0.41 -28.11
C ASN A 438 -0.97 0.44 -26.86
N GLY A 439 -1.99 0.56 -26.00
CA GLY A 439 -1.92 1.43 -24.83
C GLY A 439 -0.99 0.93 -23.73
N PHE A 440 -0.72 -0.38 -23.63
CA PHE A 440 0.30 -0.90 -22.71
C PHE A 440 1.70 -0.51 -23.18
N ASP A 441 1.97 -0.56 -24.49
CA ASP A 441 3.21 -0.03 -25.03
C ASP A 441 3.31 1.49 -24.88
N MET A 442 2.19 2.20 -25.00
CA MET A 442 2.13 3.65 -24.81
C MET A 442 2.59 4.06 -23.41
N ILE A 443 2.11 3.39 -22.35
CA ILE A 443 2.49 3.67 -20.95
C ILE A 443 3.85 3.07 -20.56
N LYS A 444 4.31 2.04 -21.27
CA LYS A 444 5.65 1.47 -21.11
C LYS A 444 6.73 2.52 -21.37
N VAL A 445 6.60 3.34 -22.40
CA VAL A 445 7.65 4.32 -22.75
C VAL A 445 7.92 5.34 -21.63
N PRO A 446 6.93 6.07 -21.07
CA PRO A 446 7.19 6.98 -19.94
C PRO A 446 7.68 6.23 -18.69
N PHE A 447 7.22 4.99 -18.43
CA PHE A 447 7.79 4.16 -17.37
C PHE A 447 9.31 3.94 -17.58
N LEU A 448 9.71 3.50 -18.78
CA LEU A 448 11.11 3.24 -19.11
C LEU A 448 11.96 4.51 -19.13
N ALA A 449 11.42 5.62 -19.62
CA ALA A 449 12.07 6.93 -19.61
C ALA A 449 12.44 7.36 -18.18
N VAL A 450 11.50 7.24 -17.23
CA VAL A 450 11.76 7.49 -15.81
C VAL A 450 12.82 6.53 -15.28
N LYS A 451 12.76 5.24 -15.62
CA LYS A 451 13.79 4.26 -15.20
C LYS A 451 15.17 4.59 -15.75
N MET A 452 15.28 4.99 -17.02
CA MET A 452 16.54 5.41 -17.62
C MET A 452 17.08 6.67 -16.92
N ALA A 453 16.22 7.64 -16.60
CA ALA A 453 16.62 8.88 -15.94
C ALA A 453 17.18 8.69 -14.52
N ILE A 454 16.82 7.60 -13.83
CA ILE A 454 17.27 7.29 -12.47
C ILE A 454 18.27 6.12 -12.40
N THR A 455 18.56 5.46 -13.52
CA THR A 455 19.52 4.34 -13.57
C THR A 455 20.89 4.85 -14.02
N GLU A 456 21.90 4.63 -13.19
CA GLU A 456 23.26 5.10 -13.48
C GLU A 456 23.84 4.52 -14.77
N GLY A 457 24.33 5.42 -15.62
CA GLY A 457 25.01 5.06 -16.85
C GLY A 457 24.10 4.69 -18.02
N MET A 458 22.83 5.08 -17.96
CA MET A 458 21.93 5.18 -19.12
C MET A 458 22.01 6.55 -19.81
N GLY A 459 22.94 7.43 -19.39
CA GLY A 459 23.24 8.71 -20.03
C GLY A 459 22.33 9.88 -19.64
N LEU A 460 21.05 9.61 -19.36
CA LEU A 460 20.06 10.67 -19.08
C LEU A 460 20.29 11.41 -17.76
N ASN A 461 20.92 10.77 -16.76
CA ASN A 461 21.19 11.38 -15.46
C ASN A 461 22.15 12.58 -15.53
N MET A 462 22.90 12.71 -16.64
CA MET A 462 23.85 13.80 -16.88
C MET A 462 23.26 14.93 -17.73
N ALA A 463 22.06 14.76 -18.30
CA ALA A 463 21.47 15.72 -19.21
C ALA A 463 21.05 17.03 -18.52
N ASP A 464 21.14 18.16 -19.23
CA ASP A 464 20.86 19.49 -18.68
C ASP A 464 19.41 19.66 -18.24
N TRP A 465 18.47 19.15 -19.03
CA TRP A 465 17.05 19.13 -18.69
C TRP A 465 16.80 18.33 -17.40
N LYS A 466 17.53 17.23 -17.18
CA LYS A 466 17.42 16.39 -15.99
C LYS A 466 17.99 17.10 -14.77
N ARG A 467 19.11 17.81 -14.90
CA ARG A 467 19.68 18.65 -13.83
C ARG A 467 18.72 19.77 -13.41
N ALA A 468 18.00 20.37 -14.36
CA ALA A 468 16.95 21.35 -14.05
C ALA A 468 15.78 20.71 -13.28
N GLY A 469 15.33 19.53 -13.72
CA GLY A 469 14.32 18.75 -12.99
C GLY A 469 14.75 18.35 -11.59
N ASP A 470 16.02 17.98 -11.37
CA ASP A 470 16.52 17.59 -10.04
C ASP A 470 16.55 18.75 -9.05
N ARG A 471 16.82 19.98 -9.53
CA ARG A 471 16.68 21.19 -8.71
C ARG A 471 15.23 21.39 -8.28
N PHE A 472 14.29 21.42 -9.23
CA PHE A 472 12.88 21.60 -8.91
C PHE A 472 12.34 20.49 -7.99
N TYR A 473 12.79 19.25 -8.19
CA TYR A 473 12.45 18.12 -7.36
C TYR A 473 12.88 18.33 -5.89
N THR A 474 14.14 18.74 -5.69
CA THR A 474 14.72 18.93 -4.36
C THR A 474 14.14 20.18 -3.68
N ASP A 475 13.90 21.24 -4.43
CA ASP A 475 13.50 22.53 -3.89
C ASP A 475 12.00 22.61 -3.58
N HIS A 476 11.16 21.88 -4.32
CA HIS A 476 9.70 22.01 -4.24
C HIS A 476 8.97 20.67 -4.09
N ILE A 477 9.24 19.68 -4.97
CA ILE A 477 8.46 18.43 -4.99
C ILE A 477 8.59 17.65 -3.68
N THR A 478 9.81 17.46 -3.17
CA THR A 478 10.02 16.70 -1.91
C THR A 478 9.38 17.38 -0.71
N LYS A 479 9.34 18.71 -0.68
CA LYS A 479 8.72 19.52 0.39
C LYS A 479 7.19 19.53 0.32
N ALA A 480 6.63 19.23 -0.84
CA ALA A 480 5.18 19.12 -1.08
C ALA A 480 4.64 17.70 -0.83
N ARG A 481 5.41 16.81 -0.19
CA ARG A 481 4.97 15.46 0.19
C ARG A 481 5.05 15.27 1.69
N SER A 482 3.99 14.75 2.30
CA SER A 482 4.02 14.27 3.68
C SER A 482 4.25 12.77 3.78
N THR A 483 4.19 12.04 2.65
CA THR A 483 4.32 10.59 2.68
C THR A 483 5.67 10.16 3.24
N SER A 484 5.62 9.40 4.31
CA SER A 484 6.80 8.98 5.06
C SER A 484 6.59 7.61 5.64
N GLU A 485 7.68 6.94 6.00
CA GLU A 485 7.64 5.77 6.88
C GLU A 485 7.38 6.20 8.35
N VAL A 486 7.43 7.50 8.66
CA VAL A 486 7.28 8.06 10.01
C VAL A 486 5.80 8.28 10.35
N VAL A 487 5.24 7.44 11.21
CA VAL A 487 3.82 7.48 11.60
C VAL A 487 3.57 8.40 12.81
N SER A 488 4.61 8.73 13.58
CA SER A 488 4.57 9.78 14.60
C SER A 488 5.95 10.39 14.84
N GLU A 489 5.98 11.67 15.20
CA GLU A 489 7.21 12.42 15.46
C GLU A 489 6.96 13.42 16.58
N ASN A 490 7.75 13.29 17.65
CA ASN A 490 7.87 14.28 18.71
C ASN A 490 9.30 14.83 18.67
N GLU A 491 9.57 15.95 19.36
CA GLU A 491 10.87 16.67 19.34
C GLU A 491 12.10 15.76 19.48
N ASP A 492 11.97 14.59 20.15
CA ASP A 492 13.08 13.67 20.41
C ASP A 492 12.96 12.26 19.76
N ARG A 493 11.84 11.89 19.11
CA ARG A 493 11.63 10.50 18.59
C ARG A 493 10.74 10.44 17.35
N SER A 494 11.20 9.74 16.30
CA SER A 494 10.41 9.38 15.11
C SER A 494 10.07 7.87 15.12
N ILE A 495 8.79 7.49 15.12
CA ILE A 495 8.38 6.08 14.95
C ILE A 495 8.28 5.79 13.45
N LYS A 496 9.21 4.98 12.95
CA LYS A 496 9.20 4.49 11.56
C LYS A 496 8.53 3.12 11.48
N VAL A 497 7.63 2.94 10.51
CA VAL A 497 7.00 1.66 10.20
C VAL A 497 7.62 1.12 8.91
N THR A 498 8.08 -0.14 8.96
CA THR A 498 8.47 -0.87 7.76
C THR A 498 7.22 -1.26 7.01
N LEU A 499 6.94 -0.58 5.90
CA LEU A 499 5.90 -0.98 4.97
C LEU A 499 6.39 -2.23 4.23
N LYS A 500 5.74 -3.38 4.48
CA LYS A 500 5.96 -4.56 3.65
C LYS A 500 5.46 -4.24 2.25
N GLU A 501 6.33 -4.40 1.26
CA GLU A 501 5.93 -4.25 -0.14
C GLU A 501 4.79 -5.22 -0.43
N GLN A 502 3.64 -4.65 -0.80
CA GLN A 502 2.46 -5.43 -1.17
C GLN A 502 2.48 -5.71 -2.66
N GLN A 503 1.89 -6.82 -3.04
CA GLN A 503 1.71 -7.20 -4.42
C GLN A 503 0.25 -7.06 -4.82
N THR A 504 -0.01 -6.79 -6.09
CA THR A 504 -1.34 -6.68 -6.68
C THR A 504 -1.34 -7.31 -8.07
N ARG A 505 -2.53 -7.63 -8.56
CA ARG A 505 -2.82 -7.95 -9.97
C ARG A 505 -3.76 -6.96 -10.61
N GLY A 506 -4.11 -5.88 -9.90
CA GLY A 506 -4.96 -4.82 -10.41
C GLY A 506 -4.15 -3.62 -10.90
N TYR A 507 -4.84 -2.70 -11.57
CA TYR A 507 -4.34 -1.37 -11.93
C TYR A 507 -4.92 -0.30 -10.99
N GLY A 508 -4.44 0.93 -11.12
CA GLY A 508 -5.04 2.07 -10.47
C GLY A 508 -4.58 2.30 -9.03
N THR A 509 -5.21 3.29 -8.40
CA THR A 509 -4.76 3.89 -7.13
C THR A 509 -5.56 3.42 -5.92
N LEU A 510 -6.39 2.39 -6.07
CA LEU A 510 -7.16 1.81 -4.97
C LEU A 510 -6.24 1.24 -3.89
N LEU A 511 -6.66 1.44 -2.64
CA LEU A 511 -5.97 0.91 -1.48
C LEU A 511 -6.20 -0.60 -1.37
N PRO A 512 -5.28 -1.37 -0.75
CA PRO A 512 -5.41 -2.83 -0.63
C PRO A 512 -6.73 -3.32 -0.04
N HIS A 513 -7.38 -2.50 0.79
CA HIS A 513 -8.65 -2.81 1.42
C HIS A 513 -9.88 -2.44 0.60
N GLN A 514 -9.72 -1.65 -0.47
CA GLN A 514 -10.76 -1.25 -1.40
C GLN A 514 -10.89 -2.31 -2.49
N GLN A 515 -11.45 -3.47 -2.13
CA GLN A 515 -11.57 -4.59 -3.06
C GLN A 515 -12.70 -4.33 -4.06
N VAL A 516 -12.34 -4.00 -5.30
CA VAL A 516 -13.26 -3.79 -6.42
C VAL A 516 -12.86 -4.75 -7.54
N GLU A 517 -13.78 -5.63 -7.97
CA GLU A 517 -13.46 -6.68 -8.93
C GLU A 517 -13.11 -6.14 -10.32
N GLN A 518 -13.69 -5.00 -10.71
CA GLN A 518 -13.53 -4.35 -12.02
C GLN A 518 -12.11 -3.83 -12.30
N GLN A 519 -11.27 -3.69 -11.26
CA GLN A 519 -9.87 -3.30 -11.43
C GLN A 519 -8.92 -4.48 -11.61
N ARG A 520 -9.45 -5.67 -11.90
CA ARG A 520 -8.65 -6.83 -12.30
C ARG A 520 -8.69 -6.96 -13.81
N HIS A 521 -7.51 -7.11 -14.41
CA HIS A 521 -7.37 -7.44 -15.83
C HIS A 521 -6.95 -8.90 -15.95
N ASP A 522 -7.62 -9.64 -16.83
CA ASP A 522 -7.26 -11.04 -17.10
C ASP A 522 -5.86 -11.09 -17.72
N GLY A 523 -4.99 -11.96 -17.21
CA GLY A 523 -3.61 -12.08 -17.71
C GLY A 523 -2.57 -11.26 -16.96
N PHE A 524 -2.97 -10.30 -16.12
CA PHE A 524 -2.01 -9.55 -15.30
C PHE A 524 -1.24 -10.46 -14.35
N LEU A 525 0.08 -10.26 -14.33
CA LEU A 525 0.96 -10.93 -13.39
C LEU A 525 0.88 -10.28 -12.00
N SER A 526 1.42 -10.96 -10.99
CA SER A 526 1.59 -10.36 -9.66
C SER A 526 2.75 -9.37 -9.70
N GLY A 527 2.48 -8.09 -9.47
CA GLY A 527 3.48 -7.02 -9.40
C GLY A 527 3.32 -6.15 -8.16
N ARG A 528 4.21 -5.17 -8.01
CA ARG A 528 4.20 -4.25 -6.85
C ARG A 528 2.92 -3.43 -6.81
N ASN A 529 2.30 -3.34 -5.64
CA ASN A 529 1.22 -2.39 -5.35
C ASN A 529 1.83 -1.06 -4.92
N VAL A 530 1.88 -0.09 -5.83
CA VAL A 530 2.50 1.22 -5.58
C VAL A 530 1.67 2.04 -4.58
N ALA A 531 0.34 2.01 -4.71
CA ALA A 531 -0.59 2.72 -3.82
C ALA A 531 -0.48 2.28 -2.35
N ALA A 532 -0.07 1.02 -2.11
CA ALA A 532 0.19 0.48 -0.78
C ALA A 532 1.59 0.82 -0.21
N GLY A 533 2.48 1.38 -1.03
CA GLY A 533 3.89 1.57 -0.71
C GLY A 533 4.22 2.86 0.06
N ARG A 534 3.23 3.69 0.36
CA ARG A 534 3.39 4.98 1.07
C ARG A 534 2.29 5.18 2.10
N ILE A 535 2.62 5.77 3.24
CA ILE A 535 1.64 6.19 4.25
C ILE A 535 1.50 7.70 4.19
N LEU A 536 0.29 8.18 3.97
CA LEU A 536 -0.13 9.53 4.34
C LEU A 536 -0.47 9.50 5.82
N THR A 537 0.25 10.26 6.64
CA THR A 537 0.02 10.28 8.09
C THR A 537 -0.98 11.38 8.41
N PRO A 538 -2.18 11.08 8.93
CA PRO A 538 -3.16 12.08 9.29
C PRO A 538 -2.56 13.15 10.21
N GLY A 539 -2.79 14.42 9.91
CA GLY A 539 -2.29 15.58 10.65
C GLY A 539 -0.87 16.04 10.25
N LYS A 540 -0.21 15.35 9.31
CA LYS A 540 1.09 15.75 8.76
C LYS A 540 1.03 16.26 7.32
N GLU A 541 -0.17 16.45 6.79
CA GLU A 541 -0.39 16.84 5.40
C GLU A 541 0.35 18.15 5.09
N THR A 542 0.94 18.23 3.91
CA THR A 542 1.53 19.47 3.40
C THR A 542 0.45 20.45 2.93
N ALA A 543 0.82 21.69 2.59
CA ALA A 543 -0.13 22.65 2.01
C ALA A 543 -0.77 22.11 0.72
N PHE A 544 0.04 21.48 -0.13
CA PHE A 544 -0.42 20.81 -1.35
C PHE A 544 -1.50 19.75 -1.08
N GLU A 545 -1.23 18.85 -0.13
CA GLU A 545 -2.16 17.75 0.19
C GLU A 545 -3.42 18.28 0.89
N ARG A 546 -3.31 19.25 1.79
CA ARG A 546 -4.48 19.90 2.40
C ARG A 546 -5.37 20.56 1.35
N ASN A 547 -4.76 21.25 0.38
CA ASN A 547 -5.51 21.87 -0.71
C ASN A 547 -6.29 20.80 -1.49
N ALA A 548 -5.61 19.72 -1.92
CA ALA A 548 -6.24 18.60 -2.62
C ALA A 548 -7.40 18.00 -1.83
N LEU A 549 -7.19 17.65 -0.55
CA LEU A 549 -8.22 17.04 0.30
C LEU A 549 -9.43 17.98 0.51
N SER A 550 -9.19 19.29 0.64
CA SER A 550 -10.26 20.29 0.79
C SER A 550 -11.16 20.41 -0.44
N GLN A 551 -10.67 20.00 -1.61
CA GLN A 551 -11.40 19.98 -2.88
C GLN A 551 -11.96 18.60 -3.24
N GLY A 552 -11.82 17.61 -2.35
CA GLY A 552 -12.26 16.24 -2.60
C GLY A 552 -11.33 15.44 -3.53
N GLN A 553 -10.12 15.93 -3.80
CA GLN A 553 -9.16 15.25 -4.66
C GLN A 553 -8.47 14.08 -3.97
N SER A 554 -8.11 13.06 -4.75
CA SER A 554 -7.35 11.91 -4.27
C SER A 554 -5.90 12.28 -3.98
N VAL A 555 -5.36 11.82 -2.84
CA VAL A 555 -3.94 11.89 -2.50
C VAL A 555 -3.41 10.46 -2.34
N VAL A 556 -2.41 10.09 -3.12
CA VAL A 556 -1.84 8.74 -3.19
C VAL A 556 -0.41 8.75 -2.64
N THR A 557 0.50 9.49 -3.27
CA THR A 557 1.91 9.55 -2.87
C THR A 557 2.48 10.98 -2.76
N GLY A 558 1.64 11.99 -2.94
CA GLY A 558 1.99 13.40 -3.02
C GLY A 558 2.51 13.82 -4.41
N ALA A 559 2.94 15.09 -4.53
CA ALA A 559 3.34 15.71 -5.80
C ALA A 559 4.28 14.83 -6.65
N SER A 560 4.01 14.61 -7.94
CA SER A 560 4.73 13.59 -8.72
C SER A 560 6.14 14.00 -9.19
N GLY A 561 7.12 13.15 -8.87
CA GLY A 561 8.52 13.31 -9.29
C GLY A 561 8.74 12.75 -10.70
N SER A 562 8.00 11.72 -11.06
CA SER A 562 7.98 11.16 -12.41
C SER A 562 7.41 12.17 -13.40
N THR A 563 6.33 12.88 -13.04
CA THR A 563 5.83 14.01 -13.85
C THR A 563 6.92 15.06 -14.04
N ASN A 564 7.63 15.45 -12.98
CA ASN A 564 8.73 16.41 -13.09
C ASN A 564 9.83 15.97 -14.08
N ILE A 565 10.25 14.70 -14.02
CA ILE A 565 11.23 14.15 -14.97
C ILE A 565 10.67 14.20 -16.40
N MET A 566 9.45 13.70 -16.60
CA MET A 566 8.86 13.57 -17.94
C MET A 566 8.54 14.92 -18.57
N VAL A 567 8.05 15.90 -17.82
CA VAL A 567 7.76 17.24 -18.36
C VAL A 567 9.04 17.92 -18.85
N HIS A 568 10.14 17.82 -18.11
CA HIS A 568 11.42 18.34 -18.57
C HIS A 568 11.97 17.58 -19.79
N LEU A 569 11.80 16.26 -19.85
CA LEU A 569 12.15 15.48 -21.03
C LEU A 569 11.30 15.90 -22.24
N ASN A 570 9.99 16.01 -22.07
CA ASN A 570 9.06 16.37 -23.15
C ASN A 570 9.34 17.77 -23.69
N GLN A 571 9.62 18.74 -22.82
CA GLN A 571 10.03 20.09 -23.22
C GLN A 571 11.35 20.08 -23.99
N HIS A 572 12.31 19.25 -23.58
CA HIS A 572 13.56 19.08 -24.32
C HIS A 572 13.30 18.47 -25.70
N LEU A 573 12.53 17.39 -25.80
CA LEU A 573 12.20 16.75 -27.07
C LEU A 573 11.39 17.64 -28.01
N ALA A 574 10.49 18.48 -27.48
CA ALA A 574 9.76 19.47 -28.28
C ALA A 574 10.68 20.51 -28.94
N GLY A 575 11.89 20.74 -28.41
CA GLY A 575 12.90 21.58 -29.03
C GLY A 575 13.75 20.86 -30.09
N GLU A 576 13.74 19.53 -30.12
CA GLU A 576 14.61 18.70 -30.98
C GLU A 576 13.84 17.98 -32.11
N LEU A 577 12.55 17.69 -31.89
CA LEU A 577 11.74 16.87 -32.78
C LEU A 577 10.59 17.69 -33.38
N ASP A 578 10.61 17.78 -34.72
CA ASP A 578 9.51 18.39 -35.47
C ASP A 578 8.20 17.61 -35.27
N GLY A 579 7.12 18.33 -34.94
CA GLY A 579 5.79 17.72 -34.78
C GLY A 579 5.57 16.95 -33.47
N PHE A 580 6.53 16.97 -32.54
CA PHE A 580 6.36 16.39 -31.21
C PHE A 580 5.39 17.22 -30.35
N SER A 581 4.40 16.60 -29.73
CA SER A 581 3.46 17.26 -28.81
C SER A 581 3.85 17.00 -27.34
N PRO A 582 4.40 18.00 -26.63
CA PRO A 582 4.69 17.85 -25.21
C PRO A 582 3.43 17.68 -24.34
N GLU A 583 2.29 18.20 -24.78
CA GLU A 583 0.99 18.06 -24.11
C GLU A 583 0.48 16.61 -24.20
N GLN A 584 0.48 16.01 -25.39
CA GLN A 584 0.10 14.60 -25.56
C GLN A 584 1.09 13.68 -24.83
N ALA A 585 2.39 13.99 -24.85
CA ALA A 585 3.40 13.25 -24.12
C ALA A 585 3.18 13.30 -22.60
N TYR A 586 2.70 14.43 -22.09
CA TYR A 586 2.28 14.55 -20.69
C TYR A 586 1.01 13.74 -20.40
N LEU A 587 0.01 13.76 -21.29
CA LEU A 587 -1.20 12.93 -21.13
C LEU A 587 -0.87 11.44 -21.07
N ASN A 588 0.07 10.96 -21.90
CA ASN A 588 0.58 9.58 -21.84
C ASN A 588 1.28 9.29 -20.50
N THR A 589 2.03 10.27 -19.98
CA THR A 589 2.68 10.16 -18.66
C THR A 589 1.64 10.08 -17.54
N LEU A 590 0.59 10.90 -17.59
CA LEU A 590 -0.49 10.86 -16.62
C LEU A 590 -1.22 9.51 -16.65
N ALA A 591 -1.55 9.00 -17.85
CA ALA A 591 -2.16 7.68 -18.00
C ALA A 591 -1.29 6.60 -17.35
N PHE A 592 0.02 6.60 -17.62
CA PHE A 592 0.98 5.71 -16.94
C PHE A 592 0.90 5.83 -15.42
N LEU A 593 1.08 7.03 -14.86
CA LEU A 593 1.23 7.20 -13.41
C LEU A 593 -0.01 6.80 -12.62
N VAL A 594 -1.18 7.08 -13.17
CA VAL A 594 -2.46 6.76 -12.55
C VAL A 594 -2.79 5.27 -12.73
N PHE A 595 -2.61 4.72 -13.95
CA PHE A 595 -2.82 3.30 -14.22
C PHE A 595 -1.89 2.39 -13.41
N ASP A 596 -0.65 2.82 -13.19
CA ASP A 596 0.35 2.10 -12.39
C ASP A 596 0.08 2.19 -10.87
N GLY A 597 -0.89 3.02 -10.46
CA GLY A 597 -1.25 3.23 -9.05
C GLY A 597 -0.29 4.13 -8.29
N GLY A 598 0.57 4.86 -8.99
CA GLY A 598 1.61 5.70 -8.39
C GLY A 598 1.10 7.07 -7.92
N HIS A 599 0.19 7.68 -8.67
CA HIS A 599 -0.30 9.03 -8.40
C HIS A 599 -1.76 9.22 -8.81
N SER A 600 -2.45 10.17 -8.19
CA SER A 600 -3.74 10.67 -8.68
C SER A 600 -3.56 11.62 -9.87
N VAL A 601 -4.66 11.93 -10.57
CA VAL A 601 -4.69 12.97 -11.61
C VAL A 601 -4.20 14.30 -11.02
N ASN A 602 -4.70 14.68 -9.85
CA ASN A 602 -4.32 15.93 -9.18
C ASN A 602 -2.82 16.02 -8.87
N GLU A 603 -2.21 14.94 -8.38
CA GLU A 603 -0.77 14.89 -8.06
C GLU A 603 0.15 15.06 -9.25
N SER A 604 -0.30 14.60 -10.43
CA SER A 604 0.43 14.78 -11.68
C SER A 604 0.16 16.17 -12.27
N LEU A 605 -1.11 16.56 -12.40
CA LEU A 605 -1.51 17.79 -13.10
C LEU A 605 -1.04 19.05 -12.38
N SER A 606 -1.02 19.05 -11.05
CA SER A 606 -0.48 20.18 -10.29
C SER A 606 1.01 20.42 -10.56
N VAL A 607 1.79 19.33 -10.73
CA VAL A 607 3.22 19.45 -11.08
C VAL A 607 3.39 19.94 -12.52
N TYR A 608 2.57 19.44 -13.45
CA TYR A 608 2.59 19.90 -14.83
C TYR A 608 2.30 21.41 -14.94
N GLN A 609 1.24 21.87 -14.29
CA GLN A 609 0.87 23.30 -14.27
C GLN A 609 1.95 24.14 -13.60
N ALA A 610 2.53 23.66 -12.49
CA ALA A 610 3.65 24.35 -11.84
C ALA A 610 4.87 24.49 -12.77
N LEU A 611 5.13 23.52 -13.64
CA LEU A 611 6.25 23.55 -14.58
C LEU A 611 5.97 24.38 -15.85
N ALA A 612 4.71 24.69 -16.14
CA ALA A 612 4.33 25.66 -17.17
C ALA A 612 4.63 27.11 -16.74
N GLU A 613 4.71 27.37 -15.44
CA GLU A 613 5.06 28.68 -14.88
C GLU A 613 6.57 28.94 -14.83
N THR A 614 6.96 30.14 -14.40
CA THR A 614 8.37 30.56 -14.24
C THR A 614 8.63 31.18 -12.86
N GLY A 615 9.87 31.07 -12.38
CA GLY A 615 10.31 31.66 -11.11
C GLY A 615 9.53 31.14 -9.89
N ASP A 616 9.29 32.02 -8.93
CA ASP A 616 8.65 31.67 -7.65
C ASP A 616 7.18 31.22 -7.80
N LYS A 617 6.52 31.61 -8.89
CA LYS A 617 5.13 31.20 -9.20
C LYS A 617 4.98 29.68 -9.31
N ARG A 618 6.04 28.97 -9.69
CA ARG A 618 6.01 27.50 -9.76
C ARG A 618 5.65 26.87 -8.42
N ALA A 619 6.21 27.40 -7.33
CA ALA A 619 5.94 26.91 -5.98
C ALA A 619 4.51 27.23 -5.53
N GLU A 620 4.01 28.42 -5.89
CA GLU A 620 2.65 28.86 -5.59
C GLU A 620 1.62 27.99 -6.31
N VAL A 621 1.79 27.78 -7.63
CA VAL A 621 0.90 26.91 -8.42
C VAL A 621 0.95 25.48 -7.90
N LEU A 622 2.14 24.95 -7.58
CA LEU A 622 2.26 23.61 -7.02
C LEU A 622 1.44 23.44 -5.73
N GLN A 623 1.37 24.46 -4.87
CA GLN A 623 0.67 24.37 -3.59
C GLN A 623 -0.83 24.61 -3.70
N ASN A 624 -1.25 25.47 -4.64
CA ASN A 624 -2.62 26.01 -4.68
C ASN A 624 -3.46 25.49 -5.84
N TYR A 625 -2.86 24.96 -6.90
CA TYR A 625 -3.61 24.39 -8.01
C TYR A 625 -4.39 23.15 -7.56
N THR A 626 -5.56 22.96 -8.16
CA THR A 626 -6.39 21.77 -8.04
C THR A 626 -6.81 21.36 -9.44
N ALA A 627 -6.72 20.06 -9.75
CA ALA A 627 -7.05 19.56 -11.07
C ALA A 627 -8.51 19.82 -11.45
N ASP A 628 -8.71 20.59 -12.52
CA ASP A 628 -9.92 20.54 -13.34
C ASP A 628 -9.73 19.43 -14.38
N TYR A 629 -10.56 18.39 -14.34
CA TYR A 629 -10.46 17.26 -15.26
C TYR A 629 -10.69 17.69 -16.72
N ARG A 630 -11.39 18.81 -16.95
CA ARG A 630 -11.61 19.35 -18.30
C ARG A 630 -10.34 19.89 -18.93
N ASP A 631 -9.33 20.27 -18.14
CA ASP A 631 -8.05 20.69 -18.69
C ASP A 631 -7.33 19.55 -19.41
N LEU A 632 -7.62 18.30 -19.04
CA LEU A 632 -7.06 17.12 -19.70
C LEU A 632 -7.50 16.99 -21.16
N ILE A 633 -8.70 17.48 -21.50
CA ILE A 633 -9.22 17.48 -22.87
C ILE A 633 -8.33 18.35 -23.77
N LYS A 634 -7.88 19.50 -23.24
CA LYS A 634 -7.04 20.46 -23.99
C LYS A 634 -5.61 19.95 -24.22
N LEU A 635 -5.17 18.96 -23.46
CA LEU A 635 -3.85 18.33 -23.64
C LEU A 635 -3.80 17.41 -24.87
N ALA A 636 -4.95 16.91 -25.30
CA ALA A 636 -5.04 16.13 -26.51
C ALA A 636 -5.09 17.04 -27.76
N PRO A 637 -4.46 16.64 -28.87
CA PRO A 637 -4.65 17.29 -30.16
C PRO A 637 -6.13 17.35 -30.54
N ALA A 638 -6.53 18.36 -31.32
CA ALA A 638 -7.94 18.61 -31.66
C ALA A 638 -8.71 17.36 -32.15
N GLY A 639 -8.08 16.50 -32.96
CA GLY A 639 -8.68 15.26 -33.46
C GLY A 639 -8.89 14.15 -32.42
N SER A 640 -8.30 14.27 -31.24
CA SER A 640 -8.36 13.28 -30.16
C SER A 640 -9.10 13.78 -28.91
N GLN A 641 -9.52 15.05 -28.85
CA GLN A 641 -10.16 15.64 -27.67
C GLN A 641 -11.45 14.91 -27.26
N GLU A 642 -12.26 14.52 -28.24
CA GLU A 642 -13.51 13.77 -28.01
C GLU A 642 -13.24 12.43 -27.31
N SER A 643 -12.15 11.74 -27.65
CA SER A 643 -11.79 10.47 -26.98
C SER A 643 -11.47 10.65 -25.50
N VAL A 644 -10.83 11.76 -25.13
CA VAL A 644 -10.53 12.09 -23.73
C VAL A 644 -11.81 12.47 -22.97
N GLU A 645 -12.69 13.25 -23.60
CA GLU A 645 -13.99 13.59 -23.03
C GLU A 645 -14.86 12.33 -22.79
N GLN A 646 -14.91 11.42 -23.76
CA GLN A 646 -15.60 10.13 -23.63
C GLN A 646 -14.98 9.27 -22.53
N ALA A 647 -13.65 9.25 -22.38
CA ALA A 647 -12.97 8.54 -21.30
C ALA A 647 -13.35 9.09 -19.91
N LEU A 648 -13.40 10.42 -19.75
CA LEU A 648 -13.86 11.07 -18.51
C LEU A 648 -15.32 10.73 -18.19
N ALA A 649 -16.20 10.79 -19.19
CA ALA A 649 -17.61 10.45 -19.02
C ALA A 649 -17.78 8.98 -18.61
N ALA A 650 -17.10 8.06 -19.30
CA ALA A 650 -17.15 6.63 -19.00
C ALA A 650 -16.60 6.31 -17.60
N ALA A 651 -15.52 6.96 -17.17
CA ALA A 651 -14.98 6.81 -15.82
C ALA A 651 -15.97 7.29 -14.75
N PHE A 652 -16.67 8.40 -15.00
CA PHE A 652 -17.69 8.91 -14.09
C PHE A 652 -18.88 7.96 -14.00
N ASP A 653 -19.38 7.47 -15.13
CA ASP A 653 -20.49 6.52 -15.17
C ASP A 653 -20.15 5.21 -14.42
N LYS A 654 -18.95 4.67 -14.64
CA LYS A 654 -18.47 3.51 -13.86
C LYS A 654 -18.39 3.80 -12.37
N THR A 655 -18.04 5.01 -11.97
CA THR A 655 -17.96 5.42 -10.56
C THR A 655 -19.36 5.47 -9.92
N VAL A 656 -20.36 5.94 -10.66
CA VAL A 656 -21.78 5.88 -10.26
C VAL A 656 -22.27 4.43 -10.18
N ASP A 657 -21.90 3.58 -11.15
CA ASP A 657 -22.26 2.17 -11.16
C ASP A 657 -21.64 1.41 -9.97
N LEU A 658 -20.41 1.74 -9.59
CA LEU A 658 -19.76 1.19 -8.39
C LEU A 658 -20.60 1.47 -7.13
N ASN A 659 -21.17 2.68 -7.00
CA ASN A 659 -22.05 2.98 -5.86
C ASN A 659 -23.26 2.02 -5.80
N ARG A 660 -23.89 1.69 -6.93
CA ARG A 660 -25.00 0.73 -6.96
C ARG A 660 -24.57 -0.66 -6.50
N GLN A 661 -23.43 -1.13 -6.98
CA GLN A 661 -22.91 -2.46 -6.63
C GLN A 661 -22.54 -2.57 -5.14
N LEU A 662 -22.09 -1.48 -4.54
CA LEU A 662 -21.81 -1.45 -3.10
C LEU A 662 -23.09 -1.44 -2.25
N GLN A 663 -24.25 -1.15 -2.84
CA GLN A 663 -25.55 -1.15 -2.17
C GLN A 663 -26.33 -2.46 -2.33
N SER A 664 -26.00 -3.29 -3.33
CA SER A 664 -26.56 -4.62 -3.56
C SER A 664 -25.84 -5.69 -2.75
#